data_AF-B1FGS6-F1
#
_entry.id   AF-B1FGS6-F1
#
_cell.length_a   1.000
_cell.length_b   1.000
_cell.length_c   1.000
_cell.angle_alpha   90.00
_cell.angle_beta   90.00
_cell.angle_gamma   90.00
#
_symmetry.space_group_name_H-M   'P 1'
#
loop_
_entity.id
_entity.type
_entity.pdbx_description
1 polymer ?
#
loop_
_entity_poly.entity_id
_entity_poly.type
_entity_poly.pdbx_seq_one_letter_code
_entity_poly.pdbx_strand_id
1 'polypeptide(L)'
;MTYLKALAAAEDGFYPLGANGMWHGGIHFDQNTAAQLKQGDGIRAIADGEVVAYRLDSKYPEQDYQDGRHALYSTGFVLVRHRLQLPPPPPPQPPKTDTTTNSAAQPATSSPSTATAAPTPTPAPAAAASTNKPAPGEVLTFFSLYMHTMDHDSYQAAAEQAKVAQVKPSKLNMNPMPYWEGDRYYRVGDKAKDPQEVPRPKVPVPRNRDVLGEFIASDFKKVPEPVADTKDTTPLPSPITGLRIRDLPNGKIIGILPRGAELTVATDDQTKAKPGWVKINVIKSGTPASAVVGQPVSQHAPYGYVYEKELDPIVDPKPLNTVVVLKEPYTVKAGDVIGQLGHYLRYPDAKLLPPKPTRPLLHLEVFAGRDLEAFIKKSRARAKERPPENTFLEISPGALLITNLPEPDQKLQPGTKLVALAASAKGKWVKVQPKTAAPVHGSRHAKPVFNDSGTPVWVEGSFANTTTTAIVSGWKDFPLNFSNAKGPGADFRDVFRRVDLEKNGDANVAIDDKKRHWYYVTIGTKDGSSRAGWVCEQNPPLVRMCGAWDWPGFELVDNSSIQPVDMLRRYIHVAEQFLADEDKTEFETSAATVNASPLISKLEKAIDANHDGKVTAQELKHAQETQWSAEALSHLVVRCESEWGGGLGKWEALSPLMKKLLWLWKAEIERIGKLQWWEQVVEKKVDGFPNEPTPWHFHPIGLIGNFINSAISDKALTLTAKDVLDLKKTLQTEWVQFAGDMQAKGIIDTILNRVASGRLGPGQDHFGSTVSAVVNQYNQFSDVNGPIARRQHHRSTVEQIPVSEISQRVNDLVDSYLRDRENGEPSSVGTNLNYANPNYSDAVNLPWINALSGPRYGKGTAMHYHGTTPGLEPYRPEPYPIVLIGGSE
;
A
#
# COMPACT_ATOMS: atom_id res chain seq x y z
N MET A 1 9.51 5.38 14.05
CA MET A 1 10.23 6.66 14.27
C MET A 1 10.92 7.23 13.02
N THR A 2 11.38 6.42 12.05
CA THR A 2 12.14 6.92 10.87
C THR A 2 11.38 7.93 10.01
N TYR A 3 10.07 7.78 9.82
CA TYR A 3 9.30 8.63 8.91
C TYR A 3 9.03 10.04 9.44
N LEU A 4 8.64 10.20 10.71
CA LEU A 4 8.38 11.53 11.30
C LEU A 4 9.68 12.35 11.39
N LYS A 5 10.80 11.71 11.70
CA LYS A 5 12.12 12.34 11.65
C LYS A 5 12.52 12.78 10.23
N ALA A 6 12.11 12.04 9.20
CA ALA A 6 12.30 12.47 7.82
C ALA A 6 11.43 13.69 7.48
N LEU A 7 10.19 13.75 7.97
CA LEU A 7 9.30 14.92 7.80
C LEU A 7 9.83 16.16 8.52
N ALA A 8 10.53 16.00 9.64
CA ALA A 8 11.23 17.12 10.31
C ALA A 8 12.28 17.78 9.39
N ALA A 9 12.80 17.08 8.38
CA ALA A 9 13.75 17.65 7.43
C ALA A 9 13.11 18.61 6.42
N ALA A 10 11.78 18.57 6.26
CA ALA A 10 11.07 19.49 5.37
C ALA A 10 11.44 20.94 5.68
N GLU A 11 11.47 21.76 4.64
CA GLU A 11 11.76 23.19 4.77
C GLU A 11 10.60 23.94 5.43
N ASP A 12 9.36 23.58 5.09
CA ASP A 12 8.13 24.17 5.62
C ASP A 12 6.96 23.15 5.55
N GLY A 13 5.77 23.56 6.01
CA GLY A 13 4.52 22.78 5.91
C GLY A 13 4.42 21.62 6.91
N PHE A 14 4.48 21.96 8.19
CA PHE A 14 4.32 21.01 9.28
C PHE A 14 2.85 20.94 9.72
N TYR A 15 2.36 19.73 9.96
CA TYR A 15 1.06 19.55 10.60
C TYR A 15 1.19 19.80 12.13
N PRO A 16 0.28 20.55 12.78
CA PRO A 16 -0.87 21.28 12.22
C PRO A 16 -0.62 22.79 12.00
N LEU A 17 0.61 23.30 12.17
CA LEU A 17 0.94 24.72 11.95
C LEU A 17 2.12 24.89 10.98
N GLY A 18 1.93 25.76 9.99
CA GLY A 18 2.95 26.15 9.03
C GLY A 18 4.06 27.01 9.65
N ALA A 19 5.10 27.30 8.84
CA ALA A 19 6.25 28.11 9.25
C ALA A 19 5.87 29.52 9.75
N ASN A 20 4.74 30.05 9.30
CA ASN A 20 4.14 31.32 9.68
C ASN A 20 3.23 31.23 10.92
N GLY A 21 3.22 30.11 11.64
CA GLY A 21 2.38 29.88 12.81
C GLY A 21 0.88 29.79 12.53
N MET A 22 0.48 29.75 11.26
CA MET A 22 -0.90 29.61 10.83
C MET A 22 -1.27 28.13 10.70
N TRP A 23 -2.58 27.84 10.69
CA TRP A 23 -3.10 26.50 10.41
C TRP A 23 -2.52 25.92 9.12
N HIS A 24 -2.15 24.63 9.15
CA HIS A 24 -1.70 23.87 7.99
C HIS A 24 -2.25 22.44 8.09
N GLY A 25 -3.12 22.05 7.15
CA GLY A 25 -3.90 20.81 7.24
C GLY A 25 -3.17 19.54 6.85
N GLY A 26 -1.99 19.66 6.24
CA GLY A 26 -1.27 18.55 5.63
C GLY A 26 0.20 18.48 6.03
N ILE A 27 0.98 17.74 5.25
CA ILE A 27 2.44 17.63 5.38
C ILE A 27 3.09 17.85 4.03
N HIS A 28 4.30 18.41 4.03
CA HIS A 28 5.09 18.60 2.81
C HIS A 28 6.12 17.49 2.59
N PHE A 29 6.32 17.14 1.32
CA PHE A 29 7.48 16.38 0.85
C PHE A 29 8.24 17.24 -0.17
N ASP A 30 9.49 17.55 0.13
CA ASP A 30 10.34 18.44 -0.66
C ASP A 30 11.73 17.81 -0.92
N GLN A 31 12.68 18.62 -1.38
CA GLN A 31 14.05 18.15 -1.65
C GLN A 31 14.80 17.69 -0.39
N ASN A 32 14.50 18.24 0.79
CA ASN A 32 15.16 17.86 2.03
C ASN A 32 14.62 16.53 2.55
N THR A 33 13.31 16.30 2.46
CA THR A 33 12.74 14.99 2.80
C THR A 33 13.19 13.91 1.81
N ALA A 34 13.47 14.27 0.54
CA ALA A 34 14.00 13.35 -0.47
C ALA A 34 15.40 12.81 -0.14
N ALA A 35 16.16 13.46 0.77
CA ALA A 35 17.43 12.93 1.26
C ALA A 35 17.25 11.67 2.13
N GLN A 36 16.06 11.47 2.70
CA GLN A 36 15.73 10.34 3.57
C GLN A 36 14.64 9.43 2.98
N LEU A 37 13.83 9.93 2.05
CA LEU A 37 12.68 9.23 1.47
C LEU A 37 12.82 9.09 -0.05
N LYS A 38 12.38 7.95 -0.59
CA LYS A 38 12.33 7.70 -2.03
C LYS A 38 11.15 8.44 -2.66
N GLN A 39 11.39 9.67 -3.12
CA GLN A 39 10.36 10.53 -3.72
C GLN A 39 10.37 10.55 -5.26
N GLY A 40 11.46 10.11 -5.90
CA GLY A 40 11.63 10.17 -7.36
C GLY A 40 10.83 9.14 -8.16
N ASP A 41 10.23 8.14 -7.50
CA ASP A 41 9.51 7.05 -8.16
C ASP A 41 8.01 7.35 -8.38
N GLY A 42 7.58 8.59 -8.14
CA GLY A 42 6.20 9.03 -8.27
C GLY A 42 5.41 9.03 -6.95
N ILE A 43 4.32 9.80 -6.96
CA ILE A 43 3.37 9.92 -5.85
C ILE A 43 2.53 8.66 -5.80
N ARG A 44 2.37 8.08 -4.61
CA ARG A 44 1.64 6.82 -4.42
C ARG A 44 0.43 6.99 -3.53
N ALA A 45 -0.65 6.28 -3.84
CA ALA A 45 -1.85 6.26 -3.02
C ALA A 45 -1.53 5.68 -1.63
N ILE A 46 -1.93 6.38 -0.56
CA ILE A 46 -1.66 5.99 0.82
C ILE A 46 -2.45 4.75 1.28
N ALA A 47 -3.58 4.47 0.62
CA ALA A 47 -4.50 3.39 0.92
C ALA A 47 -5.33 3.05 -0.32
N ASP A 48 -5.99 1.89 -0.29
CA ASP A 48 -7.00 1.53 -1.28
C ASP A 48 -8.10 2.60 -1.34
N GLY A 49 -8.53 2.93 -2.55
CA GLY A 49 -9.50 3.99 -2.76
C GLY A 49 -9.88 4.19 -4.21
N GLU A 50 -10.44 5.34 -4.50
CA GLU A 50 -10.88 5.74 -5.83
C GLU A 50 -10.47 7.19 -6.09
N VAL A 51 -9.75 7.46 -7.17
CA VAL A 51 -9.57 8.82 -7.67
C VAL A 51 -10.95 9.34 -8.07
N VAL A 52 -11.37 10.45 -7.48
CA VAL A 52 -12.69 11.07 -7.71
C VAL A 52 -12.60 12.41 -8.41
N ALA A 53 -11.49 13.12 -8.22
CA ALA A 53 -11.22 14.37 -8.91
C ALA A 53 -9.72 14.57 -9.12
N TYR A 54 -9.38 15.35 -10.14
CA TYR A 54 -8.01 15.78 -10.37
C TYR A 54 -8.00 17.13 -11.12
N ARG A 55 -6.86 17.81 -11.09
CA ARG A 55 -6.52 18.89 -12.02
C ARG A 55 -5.16 18.61 -12.61
N LEU A 56 -5.04 18.70 -13.94
CA LEU A 56 -3.78 18.61 -14.67
C LEU A 56 -3.53 19.95 -15.35
N ASP A 57 -2.47 20.65 -14.92
CA ASP A 57 -2.03 21.88 -15.58
C ASP A 57 -1.47 21.53 -16.96
N SER A 58 -1.79 22.30 -18.00
CA SER A 58 -1.14 22.14 -19.31
C SER A 58 0.34 22.47 -19.19
N LYS A 59 0.61 23.61 -18.56
CA LYS A 59 1.92 24.12 -18.18
C LYS A 59 1.77 24.76 -16.80
N TYR A 60 2.78 24.70 -15.94
CA TYR A 60 2.78 25.43 -14.67
C TYR A 60 2.40 26.90 -14.85
N PRO A 61 1.38 27.38 -14.13
CA PRO A 61 1.12 28.80 -13.99
C PRO A 61 2.34 29.55 -13.44
N GLU A 62 2.45 30.82 -13.84
CA GLU A 62 3.50 31.73 -13.40
C GLU A 62 2.84 32.86 -12.61
N GLN A 63 3.48 33.26 -11.51
CA GLN A 63 3.12 34.44 -10.71
C GLN A 63 4.11 35.55 -11.03
N ASP A 64 3.57 36.66 -11.51
CA ASP A 64 4.32 37.89 -11.75
C ASP A 64 4.27 38.77 -10.50
N TYR A 65 5.44 39.30 -10.13
CA TYR A 65 5.60 40.22 -9.00
C TYR A 65 5.88 41.64 -9.51
N GLN A 66 5.50 42.65 -8.72
CA GLN A 66 5.64 44.06 -9.11
C GLN A 66 7.10 44.50 -9.31
N ASP A 67 8.05 43.80 -8.71
CA ASP A 67 9.49 44.03 -8.87
C ASP A 67 10.08 43.33 -10.12
N GLY A 68 9.23 42.75 -10.97
CA GLY A 68 9.60 42.07 -12.21
C GLY A 68 10.11 40.64 -12.01
N ARG A 69 10.03 40.08 -10.80
CA ARG A 69 10.34 38.66 -10.58
C ARG A 69 9.17 37.77 -10.96
N HIS A 70 9.49 36.53 -11.28
CA HIS A 70 8.56 35.50 -11.70
C HIS A 70 8.79 34.22 -10.88
N ALA A 71 7.72 33.56 -10.47
CA ALA A 71 7.76 32.24 -9.83
C ALA A 71 6.72 31.32 -10.46
N LEU A 72 7.12 30.12 -10.88
CA LEU A 72 6.17 29.10 -11.32
C LEU A 72 5.63 28.29 -10.15
N TYR A 73 4.40 27.80 -10.27
CA TYR A 73 3.79 26.95 -9.26
C TYR A 73 2.79 25.99 -9.88
N SER A 74 2.61 24.85 -9.23
CA SER A 74 1.61 23.86 -9.61
C SER A 74 0.26 24.16 -8.97
N THR A 75 -0.79 24.14 -9.79
CA THR A 75 -2.18 24.03 -9.33
C THR A 75 -2.71 22.60 -9.49
N GLY A 76 -1.99 21.71 -10.18
CA GLY A 76 -2.33 20.30 -10.30
C GLY A 76 -2.54 19.58 -8.96
N PHE A 77 -3.55 18.70 -8.91
CA PHE A 77 -3.82 17.84 -7.76
C PHE A 77 -4.52 16.55 -8.15
N VAL A 78 -4.52 15.59 -7.21
CA VAL A 78 -5.33 14.37 -7.26
C VAL A 78 -6.06 14.20 -5.94
N LEU A 79 -7.36 13.92 -6.00
CA LEU A 79 -8.22 13.67 -4.85
C LEU A 79 -8.68 12.21 -4.87
N VAL A 80 -8.32 11.47 -3.82
CA VAL A 80 -8.68 10.06 -3.66
C VAL A 80 -9.67 9.91 -2.51
N ARG A 81 -10.79 9.23 -2.78
CA ARG A 81 -11.78 8.83 -1.77
C ARG A 81 -11.44 7.46 -1.23
N HIS A 82 -11.53 7.30 0.08
CA HIS A 82 -11.32 6.07 0.80
C HIS A 82 -12.54 5.70 1.64
N ARG A 83 -12.66 4.42 1.97
CA ARG A 83 -13.71 3.90 2.87
C ARG A 83 -13.07 3.07 3.96
N LEU A 84 -13.34 3.42 5.21
CA LEU A 84 -12.93 2.65 6.39
C LEU A 84 -14.18 2.03 7.02
N GLN A 85 -14.31 0.71 6.89
CA GLN A 85 -15.47 -0.03 7.38
C GLN A 85 -15.17 -0.66 8.74
N LEU A 86 -16.08 -0.47 9.71
CA LEU A 86 -15.99 -1.11 11.01
C LEU A 86 -15.97 -2.64 10.88
N PRO A 87 -15.25 -3.34 11.77
CA PRO A 87 -15.28 -4.80 11.83
C PRO A 87 -16.69 -5.28 12.18
N PRO A 88 -17.12 -6.47 11.73
CA PRO A 88 -18.46 -6.99 11.98
C PRO A 88 -18.77 -7.10 13.49
N PRO A 89 -20.06 -6.99 13.89
CA PRO A 89 -20.45 -7.19 15.29
C PRO A 89 -20.18 -8.64 15.71
N PRO A 90 -19.96 -8.91 17.01
CA PRO A 90 -19.87 -10.28 17.50
C PRO A 90 -21.17 -11.04 17.24
N PRO A 91 -21.11 -12.38 17.02
CA PRO A 91 -22.30 -13.19 16.81
C PRO A 91 -23.23 -13.14 18.04
N PRO A 92 -24.56 -13.26 17.86
CA PRO A 92 -25.51 -13.29 18.97
C PRO A 92 -25.15 -14.42 19.94
N GLN A 93 -25.05 -14.11 21.23
CA GLN A 93 -24.85 -15.16 22.24
C GLN A 93 -26.05 -16.12 22.23
N PRO A 94 -25.84 -17.44 22.25
CA PRO A 94 -26.94 -18.39 22.40
C PRO A 94 -27.66 -18.11 23.74
N PRO A 95 -28.99 -18.25 23.80
CA PRO A 95 -29.74 -18.01 25.01
C PRO A 95 -29.19 -18.89 26.14
N LYS A 96 -28.79 -18.26 27.24
CA LYS A 96 -28.33 -18.95 28.43
C LYS A 96 -29.44 -19.89 28.89
N THR A 97 -29.19 -21.19 28.80
CA THR A 97 -30.02 -22.20 29.43
C THR A 97 -29.72 -22.14 30.92
N ASP A 98 -30.59 -21.43 31.66
CA ASP A 98 -30.58 -21.46 33.11
C ASP A 98 -30.96 -22.87 33.58
N THR A 99 -29.95 -23.72 33.80
CA THR A 99 -30.11 -24.91 34.64
C THR A 99 -29.99 -24.48 36.09
N THR A 100 -31.08 -23.99 36.67
CA THR A 100 -31.26 -23.96 38.12
C THR A 100 -32.15 -25.13 38.54
N THR A 101 -31.53 -26.06 39.24
CA THR A 101 -32.12 -27.21 39.92
C THR A 101 -33.18 -26.78 40.92
N ASN A 102 -34.31 -27.48 40.86
CA ASN A 102 -35.44 -27.46 41.80
C ASN A 102 -35.03 -27.46 43.28
N SER A 103 -35.68 -26.62 44.08
CA SER A 103 -36.00 -26.93 45.47
C SER A 103 -37.28 -26.21 45.91
N ALA A 104 -38.30 -27.04 46.15
CA ALA A 104 -39.42 -26.97 47.07
C ALA A 104 -40.18 -25.65 47.32
N ALA A 105 -41.47 -25.71 47.01
CA ALA A 105 -42.53 -24.77 47.32
C ALA A 105 -42.92 -24.72 48.82
N GLN A 106 -43.43 -23.57 49.28
CA GLN A 106 -44.78 -23.46 49.86
C GLN A 106 -45.27 -21.98 49.92
N PRO A 107 -46.60 -21.73 49.94
CA PRO A 107 -47.23 -20.51 49.42
C PRO A 107 -48.02 -19.69 50.47
N ALA A 108 -48.35 -18.42 50.17
CA ALA A 108 -49.57 -17.76 50.63
C ALA A 108 -49.84 -16.38 49.96
N THR A 109 -50.96 -16.28 49.22
CA THR A 109 -52.07 -15.26 49.27
C THR A 109 -51.73 -13.76 49.21
N SER A 110 -52.41 -12.84 48.51
CA SER A 110 -53.74 -12.75 47.86
C SER A 110 -53.87 -11.37 47.16
N SER A 111 -54.23 -11.28 45.87
CA SER A 111 -55.53 -10.76 45.34
C SER A 111 -55.51 -9.26 44.88
N PRO A 112 -56.44 -8.77 44.01
CA PRO A 112 -56.06 -8.31 42.64
C PRO A 112 -56.63 -6.93 42.24
N SER A 113 -56.22 -6.36 41.09
CA SER A 113 -57.11 -5.48 40.31
C SER A 113 -56.69 -5.21 38.85
N THR A 114 -57.61 -5.62 37.98
CA THR A 114 -58.12 -4.98 36.75
C THR A 114 -57.21 -4.71 35.54
N ALA A 115 -57.48 -5.57 34.56
CA ALA A 115 -57.27 -5.51 33.12
C ALA A 115 -57.58 -4.17 32.41
N THR A 116 -56.83 -3.91 31.32
CA THR A 116 -57.41 -3.43 30.06
C THR A 116 -56.63 -4.03 28.89
N ALA A 117 -57.36 -4.58 27.92
CA ALA A 117 -56.88 -5.45 26.85
C ALA A 117 -56.21 -4.68 25.68
N ALA A 118 -55.15 -5.26 25.14
CA ALA A 118 -54.55 -4.87 23.86
C ALA A 118 -54.95 -5.88 22.77
N PRO A 119 -55.17 -5.45 21.51
CA PRO A 119 -55.45 -6.38 20.41
C PRO A 119 -54.14 -6.91 19.81
N THR A 120 -54.15 -8.21 19.51
CA THR A 120 -53.19 -8.95 18.69
C THR A 120 -52.93 -8.31 17.33
N PRO A 121 -51.68 -8.33 16.83
CA PRO A 121 -51.40 -8.44 15.41
C PRO A 121 -50.67 -9.75 15.06
N THR A 122 -51.32 -10.48 14.14
CA THR A 122 -50.84 -11.33 13.04
C THR A 122 -49.36 -11.73 12.97
N PRO A 123 -49.03 -13.01 12.69
CA PRO A 123 -47.65 -13.44 12.44
C PRO A 123 -47.15 -12.93 11.08
N ALA A 124 -46.02 -12.24 11.09
CA ALA A 124 -45.32 -11.78 9.88
C ALA A 124 -44.51 -12.93 9.23
N PRO A 125 -44.25 -12.87 7.90
CA PRO A 125 -43.83 -14.01 7.09
C PRO A 125 -42.32 -14.31 7.21
N ALA A 126 -41.98 -15.55 6.86
CA ALA A 126 -40.63 -16.05 6.72
C ALA A 126 -39.78 -15.28 5.68
N ALA A 127 -38.51 -15.09 6.05
CA ALA A 127 -37.31 -14.90 5.22
C ALA A 127 -37.39 -13.98 3.98
N ALA A 128 -36.77 -12.81 4.09
CA ALA A 128 -36.16 -12.12 2.95
C ALA A 128 -34.65 -12.01 3.21
N ALA A 129 -33.85 -12.47 2.24
CA ALA A 129 -32.40 -12.44 2.24
C ALA A 129 -31.87 -11.02 2.54
N SER A 130 -31.02 -10.90 3.57
CA SER A 130 -30.39 -9.63 3.92
C SER A 130 -29.40 -9.21 2.84
N THR A 131 -29.67 -8.06 2.25
CA THR A 131 -28.71 -7.32 1.44
C THR A 131 -27.51 -6.93 2.32
N ASN A 132 -26.30 -7.33 1.92
CA ASN A 132 -25.02 -7.00 2.57
C ASN A 132 -24.66 -5.50 2.44
N LYS A 133 -25.53 -4.59 2.86
CA LYS A 133 -25.20 -3.16 2.95
C LYS A 133 -24.87 -2.82 4.41
N PRO A 134 -23.69 -2.23 4.71
CA PRO A 134 -23.32 -1.83 6.07
C PRO A 134 -24.36 -0.89 6.68
N ALA A 135 -24.62 -0.99 7.98
CA ALA A 135 -25.58 -0.12 8.65
C ALA A 135 -25.06 1.33 8.68
N PRO A 136 -25.94 2.35 8.80
CA PRO A 136 -25.53 3.75 8.90
C PRO A 136 -24.46 3.97 10.00
N GLY A 137 -23.41 4.73 9.65
CA GLY A 137 -22.27 5.01 10.53
C GLY A 137 -21.30 3.85 10.73
N GLU A 138 -21.42 2.74 9.99
CA GLU A 138 -20.41 1.65 10.00
C GLU A 138 -19.30 1.82 8.97
N VAL A 139 -19.40 2.81 8.09
CA VAL A 139 -18.37 3.14 7.11
C VAL A 139 -18.07 4.62 7.22
N LEU A 140 -16.80 4.95 7.49
CA LEU A 140 -16.28 6.30 7.37
C LEU A 140 -15.81 6.53 5.94
N THR A 141 -16.26 7.62 5.33
CA THR A 141 -15.67 8.10 4.08
C THR A 141 -14.67 9.20 4.41
N PHE A 142 -13.47 9.08 3.91
CA PHE A 142 -12.41 10.09 4.08
C PHE A 142 -11.65 10.25 2.76
N PHE A 143 -10.88 11.33 2.65
CA PHE A 143 -10.19 11.71 1.42
C PHE A 143 -8.72 11.94 1.67
N SER A 144 -7.89 11.64 0.67
CA SER A 144 -6.51 12.13 0.60
C SER A 144 -6.35 13.04 -0.61
N LEU A 145 -5.77 14.22 -0.38
CA LEU A 145 -5.44 15.22 -1.39
C LEU A 145 -3.93 15.23 -1.61
N TYR A 146 -3.52 15.07 -2.85
CA TYR A 146 -2.13 15.15 -3.30
C TYR A 146 -2.00 16.42 -4.15
N MET A 147 -1.55 17.51 -3.53
CA MET A 147 -1.48 18.84 -4.12
C MET A 147 -0.07 19.14 -4.63
N HIS A 148 0.01 19.96 -5.68
CA HIS A 148 1.21 20.30 -6.43
C HIS A 148 1.75 19.12 -7.25
N THR A 149 0.95 18.62 -8.20
CA THR A 149 1.35 17.54 -9.12
C THR A 149 2.01 18.07 -10.41
N MET A 150 2.77 17.22 -11.10
CA MET A 150 3.45 17.59 -12.33
C MET A 150 2.49 18.04 -13.45
N ASP A 151 2.88 19.07 -14.21
CA ASP A 151 2.14 19.56 -15.38
C ASP A 151 2.35 18.68 -16.62
N HIS A 152 1.43 18.79 -17.58
CA HIS A 152 1.42 17.95 -18.77
C HIS A 152 2.65 18.17 -19.67
N ASP A 153 3.10 19.42 -19.84
CA ASP A 153 4.32 19.73 -20.61
C ASP A 153 5.55 19.02 -20.05
N SER A 154 5.70 18.93 -18.71
CA SER A 154 6.82 18.20 -18.10
C SER A 154 6.70 16.68 -18.29
N TYR A 155 5.48 16.11 -18.25
CA TYR A 155 5.27 14.70 -18.63
C TYR A 155 5.72 14.42 -20.07
N GLN A 156 5.36 15.31 -21.00
CA GLN A 156 5.75 15.18 -22.41
C GLN A 156 7.27 15.30 -22.58
N ALA A 157 7.88 16.29 -21.94
CA ALA A 157 9.34 16.48 -21.98
C ALA A 157 10.08 15.27 -21.39
N ALA A 158 9.61 14.70 -20.27
CA ALA A 158 10.18 13.51 -19.66
C ALA A 158 10.04 12.27 -20.57
N ALA A 159 8.90 12.11 -21.25
CA ALA A 159 8.69 11.03 -22.20
C ALA A 159 9.63 11.12 -23.41
N GLU A 160 9.85 12.33 -23.95
CA GLU A 160 10.81 12.54 -25.04
C GLU A 160 12.26 12.31 -24.59
N GLN A 161 12.65 12.79 -23.41
CA GLN A 161 13.98 12.51 -22.84
C GLN A 161 14.21 11.01 -22.62
N ALA A 162 13.19 10.28 -22.15
CA ALA A 162 13.27 8.83 -21.98
C ALA A 162 13.48 8.11 -23.32
N LYS A 163 12.83 8.55 -24.40
CA LYS A 163 13.08 8.03 -25.76
C LYS A 163 14.51 8.28 -26.21
N VAL A 164 15.04 9.50 -26.01
CA VAL A 164 16.43 9.84 -26.34
C VAL A 164 17.42 8.99 -25.54
N ALA A 165 17.15 8.77 -24.25
CA ALA A 165 17.97 7.94 -23.37
C ALA A 165 17.77 6.43 -23.56
N GLN A 166 16.87 6.01 -24.45
CA GLN A 166 16.46 4.61 -24.64
C GLN A 166 15.96 3.91 -23.35
N VAL A 167 15.40 4.68 -22.42
CA VAL A 167 14.76 4.19 -21.20
C VAL A 167 13.26 4.13 -21.42
N LYS A 168 12.61 3.01 -21.06
CA LYS A 168 11.15 2.92 -21.14
C LYS A 168 10.52 3.88 -20.10
N PRO A 169 9.58 4.77 -20.49
CA PRO A 169 8.90 5.67 -19.55
C PRO A 169 8.22 4.95 -18.38
N SER A 170 7.78 3.71 -18.58
CA SER A 170 7.21 2.86 -17.53
C SER A 170 8.20 2.53 -16.41
N LYS A 171 9.52 2.55 -16.66
CA LYS A 171 10.54 2.38 -15.62
C LYS A 171 10.75 3.65 -14.79
N LEU A 172 10.29 4.79 -15.29
CA LEU A 172 10.35 6.10 -14.64
C LEU A 172 8.99 6.49 -14.03
N ASN A 173 7.97 5.64 -14.16
CA ASN A 173 6.58 5.92 -13.77
C ASN A 173 6.01 7.19 -14.42
N MET A 174 6.48 7.55 -15.62
CA MET A 174 6.10 8.76 -16.37
C MET A 174 5.03 8.50 -17.45
N ASN A 175 4.33 7.37 -17.38
CA ASN A 175 3.22 7.11 -18.29
C ASN A 175 2.05 8.05 -17.99
N PRO A 176 1.24 8.45 -18.98
CA PRO A 176 -0.01 9.18 -18.73
C PRO A 176 -0.89 8.45 -17.72
N MET A 177 -1.49 9.19 -16.80
CA MET A 177 -2.27 8.57 -15.73
C MET A 177 -3.55 7.94 -16.29
N PRO A 178 -3.91 6.73 -15.83
CA PRO A 178 -5.02 5.96 -16.39
C PRO A 178 -6.40 6.59 -16.11
N TYR A 179 -6.50 7.51 -15.17
CA TYR A 179 -7.73 8.22 -14.83
C TYR A 179 -7.88 9.57 -15.53
N TRP A 180 -6.91 10.01 -16.34
CA TRP A 180 -7.09 11.23 -17.12
C TRP A 180 -8.18 11.02 -18.19
N GLU A 181 -9.20 11.88 -18.16
CA GLU A 181 -10.17 12.05 -19.23
C GLU A 181 -9.49 12.66 -20.46
N GLY A 182 -10.00 12.33 -21.64
CA GLY A 182 -9.45 12.80 -22.91
C GLY A 182 -9.51 11.75 -24.01
N ASP A 183 -9.00 12.13 -25.18
CA ASP A 183 -8.98 11.24 -26.33
C ASP A 183 -7.88 10.18 -26.16
N ARG A 184 -8.25 8.92 -26.36
CA ARG A 184 -7.30 7.81 -26.41
C ARG A 184 -7.23 7.26 -27.82
N TYR A 185 -6.04 7.28 -28.37
CA TYR A 185 -5.76 6.79 -29.71
C TYR A 185 -4.38 6.16 -29.75
N TYR A 186 -4.06 5.57 -30.88
CA TYR A 186 -2.79 4.89 -31.11
C TYR A 186 -2.05 5.57 -32.23
N ARG A 187 -0.72 5.52 -32.16
CA ARG A 187 0.16 5.86 -33.28
C ARG A 187 0.93 4.64 -33.73
N VAL A 188 1.10 4.50 -35.04
CA VAL A 188 2.00 3.48 -35.62
C VAL A 188 3.44 3.90 -35.35
N GLY A 189 4.05 3.27 -34.35
CA GLY A 189 5.40 3.58 -33.87
C GLY A 189 6.51 2.79 -34.55
N ASP A 190 7.72 2.90 -34.00
CA ASP A 190 8.93 2.25 -34.53
C ASP A 190 8.91 0.71 -34.40
N LYS A 191 7.97 0.18 -33.60
CA LYS A 191 7.73 -1.26 -33.49
C LYS A 191 7.18 -1.85 -34.79
N ALA A 192 6.45 -1.06 -35.57
CA ALA A 192 5.89 -1.47 -36.85
C ALA A 192 7.00 -1.47 -37.93
N LYS A 193 7.54 -2.66 -38.22
CA LYS A 193 8.71 -2.85 -39.10
C LYS A 193 8.36 -3.60 -40.40
N ASP A 194 7.08 -3.79 -40.68
CA ASP A 194 6.67 -4.56 -41.86
C ASP A 194 6.91 -3.74 -43.13
N PRO A 195 7.70 -4.26 -44.10
CA PRO A 195 7.83 -3.64 -45.41
C PRO A 195 6.60 -3.93 -46.28
N GLN A 196 6.22 -2.96 -47.11
CA GLN A 196 5.27 -3.16 -48.20
C GLN A 196 5.86 -4.13 -49.22
N GLU A 197 5.04 -5.06 -49.72
CA GLU A 197 5.50 -6.09 -50.66
C GLU A 197 5.77 -5.46 -52.03
N VAL A 198 6.91 -5.79 -52.65
CA VAL A 198 7.28 -5.29 -53.99
C VAL A 198 6.95 -6.36 -55.02
N PRO A 199 6.19 -6.04 -56.10
CA PRO A 199 5.94 -7.00 -57.18
C PRO A 199 7.24 -7.58 -57.73
N ARG A 200 7.31 -8.90 -57.87
CA ARG A 200 8.45 -9.55 -58.55
C ARG A 200 8.44 -9.14 -60.03
N PRO A 201 9.60 -8.83 -60.65
CA PRO A 201 9.68 -8.62 -62.09
C PRO A 201 9.10 -9.85 -62.81
N LYS A 202 8.28 -9.66 -63.84
CA LYS A 202 7.83 -10.76 -64.70
C LYS A 202 9.07 -11.38 -65.34
N VAL A 203 9.45 -12.59 -64.90
CA VAL A 203 10.48 -13.38 -65.57
C VAL A 203 9.99 -13.66 -66.99
N PRO A 204 10.78 -13.37 -68.05
CA PRO A 204 10.40 -13.70 -69.41
C PRO A 204 10.13 -15.20 -69.51
N VAL A 205 8.96 -15.58 -70.03
CA VAL A 205 8.65 -16.97 -70.36
C VAL A 205 9.72 -17.45 -71.35
N PRO A 206 10.45 -18.54 -71.10
CA PRO A 206 11.37 -19.06 -72.10
C PRO A 206 10.53 -19.52 -73.29
N ARG A 207 10.60 -18.80 -74.42
CA ARG A 207 10.19 -19.40 -75.69
C ARG A 207 11.18 -20.53 -75.96
N ASN A 208 10.70 -21.76 -76.08
CA ASN A 208 11.47 -22.85 -76.68
C ASN A 208 11.79 -22.43 -78.13
N ARG A 209 12.91 -21.72 -78.29
CA ARG A 209 13.43 -21.31 -79.59
C ARG A 209 14.36 -22.42 -80.04
N ASP A 210 14.03 -23.07 -81.14
CA ASP A 210 14.93 -24.03 -81.78
C ASP A 210 16.04 -23.24 -82.50
N VAL A 211 17.00 -22.78 -81.71
CA VAL A 211 18.10 -21.93 -82.17
C VAL A 211 18.96 -22.67 -83.20
N LEU A 212 19.00 -24.01 -83.14
CA LEU A 212 19.76 -24.84 -84.06
C LEU A 212 19.02 -24.97 -85.40
N GLY A 213 17.71 -25.21 -85.38
CA GLY A 213 16.87 -25.20 -86.59
C GLY A 213 16.85 -23.84 -87.29
N GLU A 214 16.75 -22.73 -86.54
CA GLU A 214 16.79 -21.37 -87.08
C GLU A 214 18.16 -21.00 -87.67
N PHE A 215 19.26 -21.47 -87.07
CA PHE A 215 20.62 -21.23 -87.56
C PHE A 215 20.96 -22.07 -88.81
N ILE A 216 20.41 -23.28 -88.90
CA ILE A 216 20.52 -24.12 -90.10
C ILE A 216 19.71 -23.49 -91.25
N ALA A 217 18.50 -23.01 -90.98
CA ALA A 217 17.66 -22.34 -91.98
C ALA A 217 18.20 -20.98 -92.44
N SER A 218 19.03 -20.32 -91.62
CA SER A 218 19.66 -19.03 -91.95
C SER A 218 21.00 -19.17 -92.70
N ASP A 219 21.34 -20.38 -93.17
CA ASP A 219 22.58 -20.65 -93.90
C ASP A 219 23.82 -20.27 -93.06
N PHE A 220 23.79 -20.64 -91.78
CA PHE A 220 24.81 -20.35 -90.76
C PHE A 220 25.07 -18.85 -90.50
N LYS A 221 24.13 -17.97 -90.87
CA LYS A 221 24.19 -16.54 -90.52
C LYS A 221 23.56 -16.28 -89.14
N LYS A 222 24.23 -15.46 -88.32
CA LYS A 222 23.82 -15.13 -86.96
C LYS A 222 22.39 -14.54 -86.93
N VAL A 223 21.46 -15.21 -86.26
CA VAL A 223 20.06 -14.75 -86.15
C VAL A 223 19.96 -13.62 -85.11
N PRO A 224 19.36 -12.45 -85.42
CA PRO A 224 19.20 -11.37 -84.46
C PRO A 224 18.33 -11.79 -83.24
N GLU A 225 18.65 -11.26 -82.06
CA GLU A 225 17.79 -11.41 -80.88
C GLU A 225 16.57 -10.49 -80.97
N PRO A 226 15.40 -10.90 -80.44
CA PRO A 226 14.23 -10.02 -80.42
C PRO A 226 14.47 -8.85 -79.46
N VAL A 227 14.19 -7.64 -79.94
CA VAL A 227 14.18 -6.42 -79.12
C VAL A 227 13.14 -6.60 -78.01
N ALA A 228 13.57 -6.40 -76.75
CA ALA A 228 12.67 -6.45 -75.60
C ALA A 228 11.59 -5.37 -75.72
N ASP A 229 10.33 -5.76 -75.55
CA ASP A 229 9.16 -4.89 -75.61
C ASP A 229 9.12 -4.00 -74.35
N THR A 230 9.71 -2.81 -74.40
CA THR A 230 9.82 -1.86 -73.26
C THR A 230 8.56 -1.00 -73.08
N LYS A 231 7.37 -1.59 -73.19
CA LYS A 231 6.10 -0.83 -73.15
C LYS A 231 5.45 -0.67 -71.78
N ASP A 232 6.10 -1.07 -70.68
CA ASP A 232 5.48 -0.96 -69.36
C ASP A 232 6.52 -0.70 -68.25
N THR A 233 7.05 0.53 -68.19
CA THR A 233 7.85 0.99 -67.05
C THR A 233 7.37 2.36 -66.58
N THR A 234 6.15 2.42 -66.07
CA THR A 234 5.78 3.47 -65.13
C THR A 234 6.62 3.25 -63.85
N PRO A 235 7.43 4.21 -63.36
CA PRO A 235 8.22 4.02 -62.16
C PRO A 235 7.31 3.68 -60.97
N LEU A 236 7.51 2.52 -60.35
CA LEU A 236 6.77 2.15 -59.13
C LEU A 236 7.16 3.10 -57.99
N PRO A 237 6.20 3.54 -57.16
CA PRO A 237 6.49 4.35 -55.99
C PRO A 237 7.38 3.57 -54.99
N SER A 238 8.14 4.30 -54.18
CA SER A 238 9.02 3.67 -53.19
C SER A 238 8.20 2.88 -52.14
N PRO A 239 8.61 1.66 -51.77
CA PRO A 239 7.90 0.86 -50.77
C PRO A 239 7.92 1.55 -49.41
N ILE A 240 6.79 1.50 -48.70
CA ILE A 240 6.69 2.07 -47.35
C ILE A 240 6.88 1.00 -46.27
N THR A 241 7.31 1.43 -45.08
CA THR A 241 7.37 0.57 -43.88
C THR A 241 6.28 1.01 -42.90
N GLY A 242 5.60 0.05 -42.30
CA GLY A 242 4.48 0.35 -41.41
C GLY A 242 3.92 -0.88 -40.70
N LEU A 243 2.66 -0.79 -40.33
CA LEU A 243 1.89 -1.82 -39.64
C LEU A 243 0.97 -2.53 -40.61
N ARG A 244 1.03 -3.85 -40.67
CA ARG A 244 0.14 -4.64 -41.55
C ARG A 244 -1.31 -4.54 -41.11
N ILE A 245 -2.17 -4.23 -42.08
CA ILE A 245 -3.63 -4.28 -41.94
C ILE A 245 -4.10 -5.62 -42.50
N ARG A 246 -4.92 -6.34 -41.73
CA ARG A 246 -5.48 -7.64 -42.11
C ARG A 246 -7.00 -7.60 -42.21
N ASP A 247 -7.56 -8.48 -43.04
CA ASP A 247 -9.02 -8.64 -43.16
C ASP A 247 -9.67 -9.25 -41.90
N LEU A 248 -8.95 -10.15 -41.23
CA LEU A 248 -9.32 -10.82 -39.98
C LEU A 248 -8.11 -10.89 -39.03
N PRO A 249 -8.29 -11.14 -37.72
CA PRO A 249 -7.18 -11.44 -36.82
C PRO A 249 -6.32 -12.60 -37.34
N ASN A 250 -5.02 -12.37 -37.55
CA ASN A 250 -4.09 -13.29 -38.24
C ASN A 250 -4.47 -13.66 -39.70
N GLY A 251 -5.36 -12.91 -40.35
CA GLY A 251 -5.85 -13.16 -41.71
C GLY A 251 -4.92 -12.69 -42.83
N LYS A 252 -5.46 -12.47 -44.03
CA LYS A 252 -4.71 -11.98 -45.20
C LYS A 252 -4.33 -10.52 -45.01
N ILE A 253 -3.13 -10.15 -45.44
CA ILE A 253 -2.69 -8.75 -45.48
C ILE A 253 -3.46 -8.04 -46.60
N ILE A 254 -4.21 -7.00 -46.23
CA ILE A 254 -5.03 -6.20 -47.16
C ILE A 254 -4.51 -4.78 -47.33
N GLY A 255 -3.54 -4.37 -46.51
CA GLY A 255 -2.91 -3.05 -46.58
C GLY A 255 -1.75 -2.91 -45.61
N ILE A 256 -1.12 -1.74 -45.65
CA ILE A 256 -0.11 -1.32 -44.68
C ILE A 256 -0.44 0.10 -44.22
N LEU A 257 -0.39 0.34 -42.92
CA LEU A 257 -0.57 1.66 -42.33
C LEU A 257 0.82 2.27 -42.05
N PRO A 258 1.21 3.41 -42.64
CA PRO A 258 2.55 3.97 -42.50
C PRO A 258 2.87 4.34 -41.05
N ARG A 259 4.17 4.34 -40.69
CA ARG A 259 4.62 4.93 -39.42
C ARG A 259 4.20 6.38 -39.29
N GLY A 260 3.84 6.78 -38.08
CA GLY A 260 3.29 8.10 -37.77
C GLY A 260 1.78 8.23 -38.00
N ALA A 261 1.13 7.27 -38.65
CA ALA A 261 -0.33 7.26 -38.75
C ALA A 261 -0.98 7.08 -37.37
N GLU A 262 -2.13 7.73 -37.18
CA GLU A 262 -2.88 7.71 -35.93
C GLU A 262 -4.27 7.15 -36.13
N LEU A 263 -4.73 6.36 -35.17
CA LEU A 263 -6.01 5.67 -35.25
C LEU A 263 -6.66 5.46 -33.88
N THR A 264 -7.98 5.36 -33.87
CA THR A 264 -8.73 4.77 -32.76
C THR A 264 -9.10 3.33 -33.12
N VAL A 265 -9.27 2.50 -32.10
CA VAL A 265 -9.66 1.10 -32.26
C VAL A 265 -11.08 0.90 -31.75
N ALA A 266 -11.78 -0.07 -32.32
CA ALA A 266 -13.13 -0.41 -31.87
C ALA A 266 -13.06 -1.16 -30.54
N THR A 267 -14.01 -0.87 -29.64
CA THR A 267 -14.11 -1.45 -28.29
C THR A 267 -15.09 -2.64 -28.24
N ASP A 268 -15.42 -3.21 -29.39
CA ASP A 268 -16.40 -4.28 -29.57
C ASP A 268 -15.90 -5.63 -29.00
N ASP A 269 -16.79 -6.38 -28.34
CA ASP A 269 -16.47 -7.62 -27.62
C ASP A 269 -15.85 -8.72 -28.51
N GLN A 270 -16.00 -8.66 -29.82
CA GLN A 270 -15.33 -9.59 -30.75
C GLN A 270 -13.81 -9.40 -30.81
N THR A 271 -13.28 -8.20 -30.53
CA THR A 271 -11.82 -7.97 -30.46
C THR A 271 -11.19 -8.60 -29.22
N LYS A 272 -11.95 -8.73 -28.11
CA LYS A 272 -11.50 -9.45 -26.90
C LYS A 272 -11.35 -10.96 -27.10
N ALA A 273 -11.97 -11.54 -28.13
CA ALA A 273 -11.92 -12.98 -28.40
C ALA A 273 -10.56 -13.48 -28.92
N LYS A 274 -9.68 -12.58 -29.38
CA LYS A 274 -8.36 -12.92 -29.94
C LYS A 274 -7.28 -11.98 -29.34
N PRO A 275 -6.51 -12.44 -28.34
CA PRO A 275 -5.54 -11.59 -27.65
C PRO A 275 -4.53 -10.92 -28.61
N GLY A 276 -4.44 -9.59 -28.55
CA GLY A 276 -3.44 -8.77 -29.24
C GLY A 276 -3.85 -8.23 -30.62
N TRP A 277 -5.05 -8.53 -31.13
CA TRP A 277 -5.56 -7.94 -32.38
C TRP A 277 -6.69 -6.96 -32.08
N VAL A 278 -6.61 -5.78 -32.69
CA VAL A 278 -7.61 -4.71 -32.55
C VAL A 278 -8.12 -4.28 -33.92
N LYS A 279 -9.40 -3.96 -33.99
CA LYS A 279 -10.04 -3.48 -35.22
C LYS A 279 -9.91 -1.98 -35.31
N ILE A 280 -9.55 -1.45 -36.49
CA ILE A 280 -9.51 -0.01 -36.73
C ILE A 280 -10.95 0.52 -36.70
N ASN A 281 -11.20 1.54 -35.86
CA ASN A 281 -12.46 2.26 -35.83
C ASN A 281 -12.39 3.50 -36.72
N VAL A 282 -11.40 4.36 -36.47
CA VAL A 282 -11.17 5.59 -37.24
C VAL A 282 -9.67 5.79 -37.42
N ILE A 283 -9.24 6.15 -38.64
CA ILE A 283 -7.88 6.65 -38.89
C ILE A 283 -7.93 8.18 -38.77
N LYS A 284 -7.28 8.72 -37.74
CA LYS A 284 -7.22 10.17 -37.48
C LYS A 284 -6.27 10.86 -38.46
N SER A 285 -5.15 10.21 -38.78
CA SER A 285 -4.14 10.74 -39.70
C SER A 285 -3.32 9.61 -40.34
N GLY A 286 -2.75 9.88 -41.53
CA GLY A 286 -2.06 8.87 -42.35
C GLY A 286 -3.02 8.09 -43.26
N THR A 287 -2.53 7.67 -44.42
CA THR A 287 -3.34 6.97 -45.44
C THR A 287 -2.88 5.52 -45.55
N PRO A 288 -3.79 4.52 -45.43
CA PRO A 288 -3.44 3.14 -45.73
C PRO A 288 -2.91 2.99 -47.15
N ALA A 289 -1.75 2.36 -47.30
CA ALA A 289 -1.27 1.90 -48.60
C ALA A 289 -1.72 0.47 -48.86
N SER A 290 -1.70 0.08 -50.14
CA SER A 290 -1.96 -1.30 -50.55
C SER A 290 -0.91 -2.24 -49.99
N ALA A 291 -1.25 -3.52 -49.84
CA ALA A 291 -0.31 -4.53 -49.36
C ALA A 291 0.91 -4.68 -50.29
N VAL A 292 0.71 -4.42 -51.59
CA VAL A 292 1.71 -4.56 -52.66
C VAL A 292 1.88 -3.24 -53.41
N VAL A 293 3.11 -2.80 -53.62
CA VAL A 293 3.43 -1.54 -54.33
C VAL A 293 2.76 -1.49 -55.71
N GLY A 294 2.10 -0.37 -56.00
CA GLY A 294 1.44 -0.12 -57.30
C GLY A 294 0.06 -0.77 -57.46
N GLN A 295 -0.42 -1.56 -56.50
CA GLN A 295 -1.77 -2.12 -56.50
C GLN A 295 -2.80 -1.17 -55.85
N PRO A 296 -4.10 -1.26 -56.20
CA PRO A 296 -5.15 -0.49 -55.54
C PRO A 296 -5.25 -0.85 -54.04
N VAL A 297 -5.53 0.14 -53.22
CA VAL A 297 -5.76 -0.05 -51.78
C VAL A 297 -7.08 -0.79 -51.58
N SER A 298 -7.09 -1.80 -50.70
CA SER A 298 -8.34 -2.48 -50.34
C SER A 298 -9.33 -1.51 -49.71
N GLN A 299 -10.59 -1.52 -50.16
CA GLN A 299 -11.67 -0.73 -49.57
C GLN A 299 -11.91 -1.05 -48.09
N HIS A 300 -11.51 -2.24 -47.63
CA HIS A 300 -11.63 -2.67 -46.23
C HIS A 300 -10.43 -2.26 -45.36
N ALA A 301 -9.35 -1.72 -45.93
CA ALA A 301 -8.15 -1.36 -45.18
C ALA A 301 -8.42 -0.34 -44.04
N PRO A 302 -9.27 0.68 -44.17
CA PRO A 302 -9.59 1.59 -43.07
C PRO A 302 -10.33 0.95 -41.88
N TYR A 303 -10.87 -0.26 -42.04
CA TYR A 303 -11.68 -0.96 -41.03
C TYR A 303 -11.13 -2.37 -40.70
N GLY A 304 -9.90 -2.65 -41.13
CA GLY A 304 -9.24 -3.93 -40.92
C GLY A 304 -8.73 -4.13 -39.50
N TYR A 305 -7.98 -5.22 -39.30
CA TYR A 305 -7.36 -5.59 -38.04
C TYR A 305 -5.87 -5.28 -38.05
N VAL A 306 -5.36 -4.75 -36.93
CA VAL A 306 -3.94 -4.46 -36.71
C VAL A 306 -3.47 -5.09 -35.40
N TYR A 307 -2.17 -5.33 -35.27
CA TYR A 307 -1.60 -5.93 -34.07
C TYR A 307 -1.31 -4.85 -33.02
N GLU A 308 -1.99 -4.93 -31.88
CA GLU A 308 -2.01 -3.89 -30.84
C GLU A 308 -0.63 -3.63 -30.24
N LYS A 309 0.20 -4.67 -30.07
CA LYS A 309 1.53 -4.53 -29.44
C LYS A 309 2.51 -3.69 -30.26
N GLU A 310 2.25 -3.51 -31.56
CA GLU A 310 3.04 -2.66 -32.46
C GLU A 310 2.56 -1.22 -32.51
N LEU A 311 1.45 -0.92 -31.83
CA LEU A 311 0.95 0.43 -31.63
C LEU A 311 1.56 1.06 -30.38
N ASP A 312 1.73 2.37 -30.43
CA ASP A 312 2.09 3.18 -29.28
C ASP A 312 0.83 3.91 -28.79
N PRO A 313 0.37 3.67 -27.55
CA PRO A 313 -0.80 4.35 -27.01
C PRO A 313 -0.49 5.83 -26.78
N ILE A 314 -1.42 6.68 -27.19
CA ILE A 314 -1.39 8.13 -26.96
C ILE A 314 -2.63 8.50 -26.15
N VAL A 315 -2.38 9.24 -25.07
CA VAL A 315 -3.40 9.88 -24.26
C VAL A 315 -3.27 11.37 -24.49
N ASP A 316 -4.34 11.99 -24.97
CA ASP A 316 -4.46 13.44 -25.13
C ASP A 316 -5.43 13.94 -24.06
N PRO A 317 -4.93 14.26 -22.85
CA PRO A 317 -5.78 14.56 -21.70
C PRO A 317 -6.53 15.86 -21.91
N LYS A 318 -7.85 15.80 -21.77
CA LYS A 318 -8.75 16.95 -21.88
C LYS A 318 -9.93 16.78 -20.91
N PRO A 319 -10.34 17.84 -20.19
CA PRO A 319 -9.78 19.20 -20.22
C PRO A 319 -8.47 19.34 -19.39
N LEU A 320 -7.65 20.33 -19.75
CA LEU A 320 -6.47 20.78 -18.98
C LEU A 320 -6.79 22.08 -18.25
N ASN A 321 -6.04 22.39 -17.19
CA ASN A 321 -6.17 23.61 -16.35
C ASN A 321 -7.52 23.77 -15.64
N THR A 322 -8.32 22.70 -15.56
CA THR A 322 -9.63 22.71 -14.90
C THR A 322 -9.72 21.54 -13.94
N VAL A 323 -10.58 21.67 -12.92
CA VAL A 323 -10.93 20.55 -12.06
C VAL A 323 -11.85 19.61 -12.81
N VAL A 324 -11.41 18.36 -12.93
CA VAL A 324 -12.18 17.26 -13.49
C VAL A 324 -12.68 16.42 -12.34
N VAL A 325 -14.00 16.38 -12.17
CA VAL A 325 -14.66 15.41 -11.28
C VAL A 325 -15.11 14.23 -12.13
N LEU A 326 -14.54 13.07 -11.86
CA LEU A 326 -14.76 11.88 -12.66
C LEU A 326 -16.20 11.40 -12.52
N LYS A 327 -16.87 11.19 -13.65
CA LYS A 327 -18.20 10.58 -13.67
C LYS A 327 -18.17 9.15 -13.12
N GLU A 328 -17.12 8.42 -13.48
CA GLU A 328 -16.81 7.09 -12.96
C GLU A 328 -15.49 7.17 -12.21
N PRO A 329 -15.50 7.09 -10.86
CA PRO A 329 -14.28 7.10 -10.06
C PRO A 329 -13.32 5.98 -10.47
N TYR A 330 -12.02 6.27 -10.45
CA TYR A 330 -11.00 5.31 -10.87
C TYR A 330 -10.39 4.60 -9.66
N THR A 331 -10.57 3.29 -9.55
CA THR A 331 -10.04 2.49 -8.43
C THR A 331 -8.51 2.47 -8.40
N VAL A 332 -7.94 2.68 -7.21
CA VAL A 332 -6.50 2.60 -6.94
C VAL A 332 -6.24 1.73 -5.71
N LYS A 333 -5.11 1.04 -5.71
CA LYS A 333 -4.58 0.28 -4.58
C LYS A 333 -3.54 1.08 -3.82
N ALA A 334 -3.39 0.78 -2.53
CA ALA A 334 -2.29 1.30 -1.74
C ALA A 334 -0.95 1.03 -2.44
N GLY A 335 -0.16 2.08 -2.66
CA GLY A 335 1.12 1.99 -3.38
C GLY A 335 1.03 2.21 -4.89
N ASP A 336 -0.15 2.26 -5.51
CA ASP A 336 -0.28 2.60 -6.93
C ASP A 336 0.21 4.03 -7.20
N VAL A 337 0.90 4.23 -8.32
CA VAL A 337 1.33 5.57 -8.74
C VAL A 337 0.11 6.35 -9.22
N ILE A 338 -0.10 7.52 -8.62
CA ILE A 338 -1.23 8.42 -8.88
C ILE A 338 -0.76 9.81 -9.30
N GLY A 339 0.51 9.96 -9.68
CA GLY A 339 1.04 11.24 -10.14
C GLY A 339 2.53 11.37 -9.92
N GLN A 340 3.05 12.54 -10.24
CA GLN A 340 4.45 12.91 -10.11
C GLN A 340 4.55 14.23 -9.34
N LEU A 341 5.64 14.42 -8.61
CA LEU A 341 5.87 15.65 -7.84
C LEU A 341 5.89 16.85 -8.79
N GLY A 342 5.11 17.86 -8.45
CA GLY A 342 5.13 19.15 -9.11
C GLY A 342 6.15 20.09 -8.49
N HIS A 343 6.10 21.35 -8.92
CA HIS A 343 6.98 22.40 -8.42
C HIS A 343 6.19 23.57 -7.87
N TYR A 344 6.69 24.18 -6.81
CA TYR A 344 6.06 25.33 -6.17
C TYR A 344 7.13 26.32 -5.71
N LEU A 345 7.39 27.36 -6.50
CA LEU A 345 8.36 28.40 -6.15
C LEU A 345 7.67 29.47 -5.31
N ARG A 346 8.34 29.94 -4.26
CA ARG A 346 7.89 31.06 -3.43
C ARG A 346 8.54 32.35 -3.94
N TYR A 347 8.13 33.49 -3.40
CA TYR A 347 8.77 34.77 -3.73
C TYR A 347 10.29 34.80 -3.50
N PRO A 348 10.88 34.22 -2.42
CA PRO A 348 12.33 34.11 -2.29
C PRO A 348 13.02 33.32 -3.43
N ASP A 349 12.29 32.40 -4.05
CA ASP A 349 12.76 31.58 -5.17
C ASP A 349 12.61 32.31 -6.51
N ALA A 350 11.79 33.37 -6.57
CA ALA A 350 11.44 34.10 -7.78
C ALA A 350 12.65 34.81 -8.42
N LYS A 351 12.68 34.85 -9.75
CA LYS A 351 13.81 35.38 -10.55
C LYS A 351 13.32 36.38 -11.59
N LEU A 352 14.22 37.28 -12.02
CA LEU A 352 13.98 38.18 -13.18
C LEU A 352 14.04 37.44 -14.53
N LEU A 353 14.64 36.24 -14.53
CA LEU A 353 14.69 35.37 -15.72
C LEU A 353 13.47 34.45 -15.72
N PRO A 354 13.08 33.91 -16.90
CA PRO A 354 12.00 32.93 -16.99
C PRO A 354 12.17 31.81 -15.94
N PRO A 355 11.14 31.53 -15.13
CA PRO A 355 11.26 30.62 -14.01
C PRO A 355 11.52 29.18 -14.49
N LYS A 356 12.30 28.43 -13.72
CA LYS A 356 12.58 27.01 -13.98
C LYS A 356 12.04 26.14 -12.82
N PRO A 357 11.66 24.89 -13.07
CA PRO A 357 11.16 23.99 -12.05
C PRO A 357 12.30 23.52 -11.13
N THR A 358 12.58 24.29 -10.07
CA THR A 358 13.73 24.04 -9.18
C THR A 358 13.34 23.70 -7.74
N ARG A 359 12.07 23.85 -7.37
CA ARG A 359 11.57 23.54 -6.02
C ARG A 359 10.49 22.45 -6.08
N PRO A 360 10.86 21.16 -6.11
CA PRO A 360 9.88 20.08 -6.10
C PRO A 360 9.14 20.06 -4.76
N LEU A 361 7.81 19.97 -4.80
CA LEU A 361 6.98 19.97 -3.61
C LEU A 361 5.74 19.11 -3.84
N LEU A 362 5.39 18.31 -2.84
CA LEU A 362 4.07 17.70 -2.69
C LEU A 362 3.49 18.13 -1.35
N HIS A 363 2.25 18.59 -1.35
CA HIS A 363 1.46 18.76 -0.13
C HIS A 363 0.43 17.63 -0.04
N LEU A 364 0.48 16.85 1.04
CA LEU A 364 -0.43 15.74 1.31
C LEU A 364 -1.34 16.07 2.49
N GLU A 365 -2.65 16.11 2.24
CA GLU A 365 -3.68 16.34 3.26
C GLU A 365 -4.62 15.14 3.33
N VAL A 366 -5.07 14.76 4.53
CA VAL A 366 -6.05 13.68 4.73
C VAL A 366 -7.17 14.19 5.61
N PHE A 367 -8.42 14.09 5.14
CA PHE A 367 -9.55 14.68 5.84
C PHE A 367 -10.85 13.89 5.73
N ALA A 368 -11.76 14.09 6.68
CA ALA A 368 -13.08 13.47 6.72
C ALA A 368 -14.19 14.49 7.04
N GLY A 369 -15.42 14.11 6.73
CA GLY A 369 -16.61 14.91 7.01
C GLY A 369 -16.98 14.91 8.50
N ARG A 370 -18.12 15.56 8.80
CA ARG A 370 -18.66 15.69 10.17
C ARG A 370 -19.05 14.35 10.82
N ASP A 371 -19.18 13.29 10.02
CA ASP A 371 -19.49 11.93 10.46
C ASP A 371 -18.34 11.27 11.24
N LEU A 372 -17.13 11.82 11.17
CA LEU A 372 -15.95 11.26 11.83
C LEU A 372 -16.14 11.04 13.34
N GLU A 373 -16.63 12.04 14.06
CA GLU A 373 -16.77 11.96 15.52
C GLU A 373 -17.72 10.82 15.93
N ALA A 374 -18.86 10.73 15.24
CA ALA A 374 -19.83 9.66 15.44
C ALA A 374 -19.22 8.29 15.09
N PHE A 375 -18.43 8.21 14.02
CA PHE A 375 -17.74 7.00 13.61
C PHE A 375 -16.72 6.53 14.66
N ILE A 376 -15.84 7.43 15.16
CA ILE A 376 -14.84 7.09 16.19
C ILE A 376 -15.54 6.61 17.48
N LYS A 377 -16.62 7.27 17.88
CA LYS A 377 -17.42 6.84 19.05
C LYS A 377 -17.97 5.41 18.86
N LYS A 378 -18.53 5.12 17.68
CA LYS A 378 -19.04 3.79 17.35
C LYS A 378 -17.93 2.74 17.22
N SER A 379 -16.80 3.11 16.64
CA SER A 379 -15.58 2.29 16.55
C SER A 379 -15.11 1.84 17.92
N ARG A 380 -14.94 2.78 18.85
CA ARG A 380 -14.52 2.51 20.23
C ARG A 380 -15.52 1.64 21.00
N ALA A 381 -16.82 1.79 20.72
CA ALA A 381 -17.84 0.89 21.28
C ALA A 381 -17.71 -0.53 20.71
N ARG A 382 -17.61 -0.67 19.38
CA ARG A 382 -17.43 -1.95 18.68
C ARG A 382 -16.15 -2.67 19.09
N ALA A 383 -15.06 -1.94 19.36
CA ALA A 383 -13.80 -2.52 19.85
C ALA A 383 -13.97 -3.25 21.20
N LYS A 384 -14.79 -2.71 22.10
CA LYS A 384 -15.08 -3.31 23.43
C LYS A 384 -15.91 -4.59 23.35
N GLU A 385 -16.67 -4.76 22.27
CA GLU A 385 -17.52 -5.93 22.03
C GLU A 385 -16.77 -7.10 21.40
N ARG A 386 -15.53 -6.86 20.96
CA ARG A 386 -14.71 -7.84 20.23
C ARG A 386 -13.64 -8.44 21.14
N PRO A 387 -13.06 -9.59 20.78
CA PRO A 387 -11.88 -10.10 21.47
C PRO A 387 -10.78 -9.03 21.53
N PRO A 388 -10.05 -8.92 22.66
CA PRO A 388 -9.04 -7.90 22.84
C PRO A 388 -7.95 -8.04 21.78
N GLU A 389 -7.75 -6.97 21.00
CA GLU A 389 -6.63 -6.84 20.06
C GLU A 389 -5.41 -6.28 20.81
N ASN A 390 -4.22 -6.82 20.51
CA ASN A 390 -2.98 -6.50 21.23
C ASN A 390 -1.95 -5.81 20.31
N THR A 391 -2.42 -4.93 19.43
CA THR A 391 -1.58 -4.25 18.43
C THR A 391 -0.77 -3.11 19.04
N PHE A 392 -1.36 -2.38 19.99
CA PHE A 392 -0.77 -1.21 20.63
C PHE A 392 -0.70 -1.41 22.14
N LEU A 393 0.37 -0.90 22.73
CA LEU A 393 0.51 -0.67 24.16
C LEU A 393 0.21 0.81 24.43
N GLU A 394 -0.89 1.07 25.14
CA GLU A 394 -1.24 2.42 25.58
C GLU A 394 -0.88 2.63 27.05
N ILE A 395 -0.15 3.71 27.31
CA ILE A 395 0.23 4.17 28.64
C ILE A 395 -0.52 5.49 28.90
N SER A 396 -1.42 5.48 29.88
CA SER A 396 -2.20 6.66 30.24
C SER A 396 -1.43 7.55 31.23
N PRO A 397 -1.74 8.87 31.29
CA PRO A 397 -1.18 9.75 32.29
C PRO A 397 -1.34 9.19 33.71
N GLY A 398 -0.30 9.31 34.52
CA GLY A 398 -0.19 8.76 35.87
C GLY A 398 0.38 7.34 35.95
N ALA A 399 0.54 6.62 34.83
CA ALA A 399 1.12 5.28 34.84
C ALA A 399 2.59 5.30 35.32
N LEU A 400 2.94 4.42 36.25
CA LEU A 400 4.29 4.33 36.79
C LEU A 400 5.17 3.39 35.94
N LEU A 401 6.42 3.79 35.72
CA LEU A 401 7.46 2.93 35.14
C LEU A 401 8.31 2.30 36.24
N ILE A 402 8.82 1.09 35.98
CA ILE A 402 9.81 0.44 36.85
C ILE A 402 11.20 0.82 36.35
N THR A 403 11.91 1.60 37.14
CA THR A 403 13.27 2.07 36.86
C THR A 403 14.32 1.44 37.76
N ASN A 404 13.91 0.98 38.95
CA ASN A 404 14.80 0.35 39.92
C ASN A 404 14.69 -1.18 39.82
N LEU A 405 15.80 -1.82 39.43
CA LEU A 405 15.93 -3.27 39.39
C LEU A 405 16.58 -3.79 40.68
N PRO A 406 16.19 -4.97 41.18
CA PRO A 406 16.87 -5.60 42.30
C PRO A 406 18.28 -6.05 41.91
N GLU A 407 19.23 -5.95 42.85
CA GLU A 407 20.57 -6.52 42.69
C GLU A 407 20.51 -8.05 42.51
N PRO A 408 21.40 -8.65 41.70
CA PRO A 408 21.47 -10.11 41.56
C PRO A 408 21.79 -10.80 42.88
N ASP A 409 21.01 -11.83 43.24
CA ASP A 409 21.17 -12.60 44.47
C ASP A 409 21.78 -14.00 44.25
N GLN A 410 22.07 -14.36 42.99
CA GLN A 410 22.72 -15.62 42.60
C GLN A 410 24.08 -15.38 41.94
N LYS A 411 25.03 -16.30 42.17
CA LYS A 411 26.36 -16.29 41.53
C LYS A 411 26.70 -17.67 40.98
N LEU A 412 26.73 -17.80 39.66
CA LEU A 412 27.03 -19.04 38.95
C LEU A 412 28.53 -19.11 38.64
N GLN A 413 29.16 -20.24 38.98
CA GLN A 413 30.60 -20.41 38.81
C GLN A 413 31.01 -20.58 37.34
N PRO A 414 32.27 -20.28 36.98
CA PRO A 414 32.81 -20.60 35.65
C PRO A 414 32.69 -22.10 35.33
N GLY A 415 32.52 -22.42 34.04
CA GLY A 415 32.35 -23.79 33.55
C GLY A 415 30.94 -24.35 33.68
N THR A 416 29.97 -23.53 34.09
CA THR A 416 28.56 -23.93 34.22
C THR A 416 27.87 -23.79 32.88
N LYS A 417 27.23 -24.87 32.40
CA LYS A 417 26.40 -24.84 31.20
C LYS A 417 25.00 -24.35 31.57
N LEU A 418 24.53 -23.27 30.94
CA LEU A 418 23.23 -22.67 31.21
C LEU A 418 22.25 -23.10 30.14
N VAL A 419 21.28 -23.95 30.45
CA VAL A 419 20.30 -24.44 29.48
C VAL A 419 18.98 -23.73 29.69
N ALA A 420 18.47 -23.04 28.67
CA ALA A 420 17.17 -22.37 28.78
C ALA A 420 16.05 -23.39 29.06
N LEU A 421 15.15 -23.07 29.99
CA LEU A 421 14.01 -23.95 30.31
C LEU A 421 12.99 -24.03 29.17
N ALA A 422 12.83 -22.95 28.41
CA ALA A 422 12.04 -22.92 27.20
C ALA A 422 12.96 -22.85 25.98
N ALA A 423 12.73 -23.74 25.00
CA ALA A 423 13.54 -23.86 23.79
C ALA A 423 13.60 -22.56 22.96
N SER A 424 12.56 -21.73 23.05
CA SER A 424 12.43 -20.45 22.36
C SER A 424 12.58 -19.22 23.28
N ALA A 425 13.11 -19.40 24.51
CA ALA A 425 13.25 -18.30 25.45
C ALA A 425 14.19 -17.20 24.92
N LYS A 426 13.66 -15.99 24.80
CA LYS A 426 14.37 -14.78 24.37
C LYS A 426 13.95 -13.60 25.24
N GLY A 427 14.78 -12.56 25.28
CA GLY A 427 14.54 -11.35 26.07
C GLY A 427 15.67 -11.03 27.03
N LYS A 428 15.50 -9.94 27.79
CA LYS A 428 16.52 -9.35 28.65
C LYS A 428 16.99 -10.31 29.72
N TRP A 429 16.06 -11.06 30.30
CA TRP A 429 16.34 -12.14 31.25
C TRP A 429 15.71 -13.44 30.79
N VAL A 430 16.45 -14.54 30.92
CA VAL A 430 15.99 -15.89 30.56
C VAL A 430 16.18 -16.81 31.76
N LYS A 431 15.16 -17.63 32.03
CA LYS A 431 15.22 -18.66 33.08
C LYS A 431 15.97 -19.88 32.55
N VAL A 432 17.09 -20.20 33.19
CA VAL A 432 18.00 -21.28 32.79
C VAL A 432 18.13 -22.31 33.91
N GLN A 433 18.33 -23.57 33.54
CA GLN A 433 18.82 -24.62 34.41
C GLN A 433 20.35 -24.65 34.32
N PRO A 434 21.08 -24.31 35.40
CA PRO A 434 22.52 -24.50 35.45
C PRO A 434 22.85 -25.99 35.47
N LYS A 435 23.90 -26.38 34.74
CA LYS A 435 24.40 -27.76 34.68
C LYS A 435 25.92 -27.80 34.78
N THR A 436 26.44 -28.77 35.50
CA THR A 436 27.90 -29.00 35.65
C THR A 436 28.28 -30.35 35.04
N ALA A 437 29.50 -30.45 34.52
CA ALA A 437 30.00 -31.70 33.97
C ALA A 437 30.25 -32.72 35.08
N ALA A 438 29.80 -33.96 34.88
CA ALA A 438 30.11 -35.05 35.79
C ALA A 438 31.62 -35.36 35.78
N PRO A 439 32.22 -35.78 36.92
CA PRO A 439 33.61 -36.22 36.96
C PRO A 439 33.82 -37.39 35.99
N VAL A 440 34.77 -37.26 35.06
CA VAL A 440 35.05 -38.31 34.07
C VAL A 440 36.04 -39.33 34.68
N HIS A 441 35.56 -40.53 35.01
CA HIS A 441 36.40 -41.70 35.28
C HIS A 441 36.31 -42.65 34.08
N GLY A 442 37.10 -42.39 33.03
CA GLY A 442 37.14 -43.23 31.82
C GLY A 442 37.68 -42.52 30.57
N SER A 443 38.02 -43.28 29.53
CA SER A 443 38.86 -42.90 28.36
C SER A 443 38.54 -41.56 27.67
N ARG A 444 39.58 -40.92 27.10
CA ARG A 444 39.65 -39.56 26.50
C ARG A 444 38.68 -39.23 25.35
N HIS A 445 37.70 -40.08 25.03
CA HIS A 445 36.76 -39.91 23.91
C HIS A 445 35.26 -39.91 24.28
N ALA A 446 34.89 -39.96 25.57
CA ALA A 446 33.48 -39.88 25.98
C ALA A 446 32.95 -38.43 25.96
N LYS A 447 31.76 -38.19 25.39
CA LYS A 447 31.09 -36.89 25.45
C LYS A 447 30.79 -36.52 26.92
N PRO A 448 31.07 -35.29 27.38
CA PRO A 448 30.79 -34.90 28.76
C PRO A 448 29.29 -34.93 29.06
N VAL A 449 28.92 -35.66 30.11
CA VAL A 449 27.54 -35.72 30.64
C VAL A 449 27.37 -34.55 31.60
N PHE A 450 26.34 -33.74 31.40
CA PHE A 450 26.02 -32.58 32.22
C PHE A 450 24.82 -32.88 33.12
N ASN A 451 24.99 -32.73 34.43
CA ASN A 451 23.93 -32.90 35.42
C ASN A 451 23.43 -31.55 35.92
N ASP A 452 22.18 -31.48 36.32
CA ASP A 452 21.59 -30.27 36.89
C ASP A 452 22.30 -29.87 38.18
N SER A 453 22.62 -28.59 38.30
CA SER A 453 23.35 -28.00 39.42
C SER A 453 22.51 -26.87 40.02
N GLY A 454 21.91 -27.13 41.18
CA GLY A 454 21.04 -26.17 41.86
C GLY A 454 19.67 -25.99 41.18
N THR A 455 18.89 -25.02 41.68
CA THR A 455 17.58 -24.68 41.12
C THR A 455 17.72 -23.80 39.87
N PRO A 456 16.69 -23.75 38.99
CA PRO A 456 16.66 -22.79 37.91
C PRO A 456 16.82 -21.36 38.40
N VAL A 457 17.53 -20.54 37.62
CA VAL A 457 17.84 -19.14 37.93
C VAL A 457 17.58 -18.27 36.70
N TRP A 458 17.29 -17.00 36.91
CA TRP A 458 17.26 -15.99 35.85
C TRP A 458 18.66 -15.44 35.62
N VAL A 459 19.05 -15.32 34.36
CA VAL A 459 20.31 -14.69 33.94
C VAL A 459 20.01 -13.71 32.80
N GLU A 460 20.95 -12.80 32.52
CA GLU A 460 20.91 -12.00 31.30
C GLU A 460 20.78 -12.93 30.07
N GLY A 461 19.89 -12.60 29.15
CA GLY A 461 19.51 -13.47 28.03
C GLY A 461 20.69 -13.89 27.14
N SER A 462 21.72 -13.05 27.05
CA SER A 462 22.96 -13.35 26.32
C SER A 462 23.73 -14.56 26.85
N PHE A 463 23.51 -14.98 28.11
CA PHE A 463 24.13 -16.17 28.68
C PHE A 463 23.33 -17.45 28.46
N ALA A 464 22.08 -17.37 27.98
CA ALA A 464 21.25 -18.54 27.78
C ALA A 464 21.85 -19.48 26.71
N ASN A 465 21.82 -20.79 26.98
CA ASN A 465 22.39 -21.84 26.12
C ASN A 465 23.91 -21.74 25.90
N THR A 466 24.62 -21.00 26.75
CA THR A 466 26.10 -20.89 26.73
C THR A 466 26.75 -21.63 27.90
N THR A 467 28.07 -21.76 27.87
CA THR A 467 28.87 -22.22 29.02
C THR A 467 29.64 -21.03 29.58
N THR A 468 29.52 -20.79 30.88
CA THR A 468 30.14 -19.62 31.52
C THR A 468 31.67 -19.74 31.52
N THR A 469 32.38 -18.66 31.24
CA THR A 469 33.86 -18.58 31.33
C THR A 469 34.32 -17.79 32.55
N ALA A 470 33.41 -17.05 33.18
CA ALA A 470 33.59 -16.27 34.39
C ALA A 470 32.39 -16.46 35.33
N ILE A 471 32.43 -15.85 36.51
CA ILE A 471 31.28 -15.83 37.42
C ILE A 471 30.15 -15.04 36.75
N VAL A 472 28.96 -15.63 36.65
CA VAL A 472 27.76 -15.00 36.09
C VAL A 472 26.78 -14.68 37.21
N SER A 473 26.38 -13.42 37.30
CA SER A 473 25.31 -12.98 38.21
C SER A 473 23.95 -13.42 37.70
N GLY A 474 23.07 -13.81 38.61
CA GLY A 474 21.70 -14.18 38.31
C GLY A 474 20.73 -13.81 39.42
N TRP A 475 19.45 -14.05 39.18
CA TRP A 475 18.38 -13.80 40.12
C TRP A 475 17.59 -15.08 40.40
N LYS A 476 17.20 -15.26 41.65
CA LYS A 476 16.27 -16.33 42.04
C LYS A 476 14.87 -16.07 41.46
N ASP A 477 14.39 -14.85 41.66
CA ASP A 477 13.07 -14.39 41.21
C ASP A 477 13.21 -13.53 39.94
N PHE A 478 12.11 -13.34 39.20
CA PHE A 478 12.13 -12.49 38.02
C PHE A 478 12.45 -11.02 38.41
N PRO A 479 13.39 -10.34 37.72
CA PRO A 479 13.87 -9.03 38.19
C PRO A 479 12.83 -7.89 38.22
N LEU A 480 11.73 -7.95 37.43
CA LEU A 480 10.73 -6.88 37.42
C LEU A 480 9.56 -7.19 38.37
N ASN A 481 9.19 -6.18 39.17
CA ASN A 481 8.06 -6.24 40.10
C ASN A 481 7.32 -4.91 40.15
N PHE A 482 5.98 -4.95 40.18
CA PHE A 482 5.14 -3.76 40.32
C PHE A 482 5.41 -2.94 41.59
N SER A 483 5.83 -3.57 42.69
CA SER A 483 6.19 -2.84 43.93
C SER A 483 7.41 -1.93 43.75
N ASN A 484 8.20 -2.13 42.69
CA ASN A 484 9.37 -1.33 42.38
C ASN A 484 9.04 -0.13 41.48
N ALA A 485 7.78 0.01 41.03
CA ALA A 485 7.31 1.16 40.29
C ALA A 485 7.31 2.38 41.23
N LYS A 486 8.20 3.34 40.98
CA LYS A 486 8.42 4.53 41.81
C LYS A 486 8.67 5.74 40.92
N GLY A 487 8.52 6.94 41.48
CA GLY A 487 8.73 8.19 40.78
C GLY A 487 7.44 8.79 40.22
N PRO A 488 7.54 9.83 39.37
CA PRO A 488 6.36 10.45 38.78
C PRO A 488 5.69 9.48 37.79
N GLY A 489 4.37 9.53 37.70
CA GLY A 489 3.63 8.86 36.62
C GLY A 489 3.89 9.50 35.27
N ALA A 490 3.50 8.83 34.18
CA ALA A 490 3.54 9.39 32.83
C ALA A 490 2.79 10.73 32.79
N ASP A 491 3.37 11.75 32.17
CA ASP A 491 2.73 13.06 32.05
C ASP A 491 1.75 13.08 30.86
N PHE A 492 2.03 12.28 29.84
CA PHE A 492 1.27 12.21 28.59
C PHE A 492 0.64 10.84 28.39
N ARG A 493 -0.20 10.76 27.35
CA ARG A 493 -0.70 9.50 26.82
C ARG A 493 0.27 9.03 25.75
N ASP A 494 1.00 7.95 26.01
CA ASP A 494 1.95 7.37 25.07
C ASP A 494 1.36 6.11 24.43
N VAL A 495 1.61 5.92 23.13
CA VAL A 495 1.06 4.80 22.36
C VAL A 495 2.15 4.16 21.52
N PHE A 496 2.52 2.94 21.89
CA PHE A 496 3.56 2.20 21.21
C PHE A 496 2.96 1.07 20.37
N ARG A 497 3.43 0.92 19.14
CA ARG A 497 3.16 -0.30 18.36
C ARG A 497 3.92 -1.45 18.98
N ARG A 498 3.22 -2.53 19.33
CA ARG A 498 3.82 -3.74 19.90
C ARG A 498 4.94 -4.29 19.01
N VAL A 499 4.71 -4.32 17.70
CA VAL A 499 5.70 -4.80 16.72
C VAL A 499 6.98 -3.98 16.71
N ASP A 500 6.93 -2.68 17.04
CA ASP A 500 8.13 -1.83 17.12
C ASP A 500 8.86 -2.06 18.44
N LEU A 501 8.13 -2.22 19.55
CA LEU A 501 8.71 -2.58 20.84
C LEU A 501 9.46 -3.92 20.77
N GLU A 502 8.89 -4.92 20.08
CA GLU A 502 9.52 -6.22 19.89
C GLU A 502 10.73 -6.17 18.95
N LYS A 503 10.77 -5.22 18.01
CA LYS A 503 11.92 -4.99 17.12
C LYS A 503 13.09 -4.28 17.80
N ASN A 504 12.89 -3.65 18.96
CA ASN A 504 13.95 -2.96 19.70
C ASN A 504 15.00 -3.92 20.32
N GLY A 505 14.86 -5.23 20.10
CA GLY A 505 15.83 -6.25 20.47
C GLY A 505 15.60 -6.81 21.87
N ASP A 506 16.19 -7.98 22.12
CA ASP A 506 15.96 -8.78 23.32
C ASP A 506 16.25 -8.00 24.62
N ALA A 507 17.16 -7.01 24.61
CA ALA A 507 17.46 -6.20 25.79
C ALA A 507 16.29 -5.32 26.27
N ASN A 508 15.30 -5.04 25.41
CA ASN A 508 14.17 -4.14 25.69
C ASN A 508 12.84 -4.89 25.90
N VAL A 509 12.87 -6.22 25.87
CA VAL A 509 11.69 -7.08 26.05
C VAL A 509 12.01 -8.14 27.09
N ALA A 510 11.09 -8.38 28.03
CA ALA A 510 11.23 -9.47 28.98
C ALA A 510 9.90 -10.21 29.18
N ILE A 511 9.97 -11.51 29.44
CA ILE A 511 8.80 -12.35 29.72
C ILE A 511 9.03 -13.02 31.07
N ASP A 512 8.08 -12.84 31.98
CA ASP A 512 8.18 -13.43 33.31
C ASP A 512 7.65 -14.87 33.38
N ASP A 513 7.73 -15.46 34.57
CA ASP A 513 7.24 -16.82 34.85
C ASP A 513 5.73 -16.99 34.66
N LYS A 514 4.97 -15.89 34.72
CA LYS A 514 3.53 -15.83 34.46
C LYS A 514 3.21 -15.56 32.98
N LYS A 515 4.23 -15.55 32.10
CA LYS A 515 4.12 -15.26 30.66
C LYS A 515 3.63 -13.84 30.36
N ARG A 516 3.83 -12.88 31.28
CA ARG A 516 3.51 -11.47 31.03
C ARG A 516 4.65 -10.81 30.26
N HIS A 517 4.31 -10.00 29.27
CA HIS A 517 5.31 -9.22 28.54
C HIS A 517 5.58 -7.89 29.23
N TRP A 518 6.88 -7.59 29.31
CA TRP A 518 7.43 -6.36 29.81
C TRP A 518 8.21 -5.68 28.71
N TYR A 519 7.99 -4.38 28.55
CA TYR A 519 8.63 -3.57 27.53
C TYR A 519 9.40 -2.43 28.19
N TYR A 520 10.63 -2.20 27.73
CA TYR A 520 11.38 -1.02 28.10
C TYR A 520 11.01 0.11 27.14
N VAL A 521 10.40 1.17 27.68
CA VAL A 521 9.85 2.28 26.92
C VAL A 521 10.51 3.59 27.33
N THR A 522 10.48 4.57 26.43
CA THR A 522 10.87 5.95 26.70
C THR A 522 9.65 6.84 26.50
N ILE A 523 9.27 7.59 27.52
CA ILE A 523 8.12 8.50 27.52
C ILE A 523 8.56 9.94 27.72
N GLY A 524 7.74 10.88 27.27
CA GLY A 524 7.94 12.30 27.52
C GLY A 524 7.61 12.70 28.95
N THR A 525 8.29 13.73 29.44
CA THR A 525 7.98 14.37 30.71
C THR A 525 7.57 15.82 30.50
N LYS A 526 6.76 16.34 31.43
CA LYS A 526 6.22 17.71 31.36
C LYS A 526 7.28 18.81 31.33
N ASP A 527 8.54 18.50 31.63
CA ASP A 527 9.67 19.43 31.58
C ASP A 527 10.42 19.37 30.23
N GLY A 528 9.86 18.69 29.22
CA GLY A 528 10.47 18.54 27.89
C GLY A 528 11.58 17.48 27.83
N SER A 529 11.92 16.85 28.96
CA SER A 529 12.90 15.75 28.98
C SER A 529 12.23 14.39 28.68
N SER A 530 12.98 13.31 28.85
CA SER A 530 12.48 11.95 28.61
C SER A 530 12.80 11.05 29.79
N ARG A 531 11.90 10.12 30.07
CA ARG A 531 12.07 9.11 31.12
C ARG A 531 11.93 7.73 30.52
N ALA A 532 12.90 6.86 30.80
CA ALA A 532 12.87 5.47 30.37
C ALA A 532 12.62 4.52 31.54
N GLY A 533 11.94 3.41 31.27
CA GLY A 533 11.66 2.40 32.29
C GLY A 533 10.82 1.24 31.76
N TRP A 534 10.64 0.22 32.59
CA TRP A 534 9.88 -0.97 32.24
C TRP A 534 8.40 -0.80 32.55
N VAL A 535 7.56 -1.32 31.66
CA VAL A 535 6.12 -1.38 31.82
C VAL A 535 5.60 -2.78 31.46
N CYS A 536 4.60 -3.27 32.19
CA CYS A 536 3.93 -4.54 31.91
C CYS A 536 2.66 -4.31 31.11
N GLU A 537 2.40 -5.15 30.12
CA GLU A 537 1.15 -5.12 29.33
C GLU A 537 -0.11 -5.36 30.20
N GLN A 538 0.06 -5.98 31.37
CA GLN A 538 -1.00 -6.31 32.33
C GLN A 538 -0.92 -5.44 33.60
N ASN A 539 -0.71 -4.12 33.47
CA ASN A 539 -0.73 -3.17 34.58
C ASN A 539 -1.97 -2.24 34.57
N PRO A 540 -3.19 -2.79 34.70
CA PRO A 540 -4.41 -1.99 34.70
C PRO A 540 -4.52 -1.14 35.98
N PRO A 541 -5.23 0.00 35.94
CA PRO A 541 -6.03 0.48 34.80
C PRO A 541 -5.29 1.41 33.84
N LEU A 542 -4.06 1.84 34.16
CA LEU A 542 -3.38 2.92 33.43
C LEU A 542 -2.51 2.42 32.26
N VAL A 543 -2.25 1.12 32.17
CA VAL A 543 -1.60 0.50 31.02
C VAL A 543 -2.52 -0.56 30.45
N ARG A 544 -2.71 -0.57 29.12
CA ARG A 544 -3.50 -1.59 28.44
C ARG A 544 -2.96 -1.91 27.06
N MET A 545 -3.23 -3.13 26.63
CA MET A 545 -3.16 -3.50 25.22
C MET A 545 -4.46 -3.12 24.50
N CYS A 546 -4.36 -2.68 23.26
CA CYS A 546 -5.51 -2.26 22.45
C CYS A 546 -5.29 -2.43 20.94
N GLY A 547 -6.39 -2.35 20.18
CA GLY A 547 -6.39 -2.45 18.73
C GLY A 547 -6.52 -1.11 18.03
N ALA A 548 -6.41 -1.10 16.70
CA ALA A 548 -6.60 0.13 15.91
C ALA A 548 -7.98 0.78 16.09
N TRP A 549 -9.00 -0.04 16.30
CA TRP A 549 -10.39 0.40 16.42
C TRP A 549 -10.69 1.08 17.76
N ASP A 550 -9.77 0.99 18.73
CA ASP A 550 -9.77 1.82 19.94
C ASP A 550 -9.36 3.27 19.66
N TRP A 551 -8.70 3.52 18.52
CA TRP A 551 -8.07 4.80 18.19
C TRP A 551 -7.17 5.29 19.33
N PRO A 552 -6.16 4.49 19.73
CA PRO A 552 -5.31 4.81 20.87
C PRO A 552 -4.54 6.10 20.59
N GLY A 553 -4.50 7.00 21.58
CA GLY A 553 -3.81 8.30 21.43
C GLY A 553 -4.56 9.35 20.61
N PHE A 554 -5.49 8.97 19.72
CA PHE A 554 -6.18 9.93 18.86
C PHE A 554 -7.14 10.84 19.62
N GLU A 555 -6.98 12.14 19.42
CA GLU A 555 -7.78 13.19 20.03
C GLU A 555 -8.37 14.13 18.98
N LEU A 556 -9.68 14.37 19.10
CA LEU A 556 -10.40 15.34 18.26
C LEU A 556 -10.30 16.74 18.89
N VAL A 557 -9.94 17.73 18.08
CA VAL A 557 -9.83 19.15 18.47
C VAL A 557 -10.59 20.02 17.49
N ASP A 558 -11.59 20.77 17.94
CA ASP A 558 -12.28 21.75 17.08
C ASP A 558 -11.56 23.11 17.14
N ASN A 559 -11.00 23.54 16.01
CA ASN A 559 -10.34 24.83 15.82
C ASN A 559 -11.07 25.72 14.78
N SER A 560 -12.28 25.33 14.38
CA SER A 560 -13.01 25.99 13.28
C SER A 560 -13.46 27.42 13.59
N SER A 561 -13.49 27.81 14.87
CA SER A 561 -13.83 29.17 15.29
C SER A 561 -12.67 30.16 15.17
N ILE A 562 -11.43 29.67 15.06
CA ILE A 562 -10.23 30.53 15.00
C ILE A 562 -9.97 30.93 13.55
N GLN A 563 -9.91 32.25 13.31
CA GLN A 563 -9.70 32.78 11.96
C GLN A 563 -8.20 32.86 11.62
N PRO A 564 -7.82 32.74 10.32
CA PRO A 564 -6.43 32.92 9.88
C PRO A 564 -5.80 34.24 10.35
N VAL A 565 -6.58 35.32 10.45
CA VAL A 565 -6.11 36.64 10.93
C VAL A 565 -5.71 36.62 12.40
N ASP A 566 -6.43 35.88 13.24
CA ASP A 566 -6.09 35.76 14.66
C ASP A 566 -4.84 34.90 14.85
N MET A 567 -4.67 33.84 14.04
CA MET A 567 -3.46 33.02 14.03
C MET A 567 -2.22 33.85 13.62
N LEU A 568 -2.34 34.68 12.58
CA LEU A 568 -1.22 35.54 12.16
C LEU A 568 -0.87 36.58 13.23
N ARG A 569 -1.87 37.21 13.86
CA ARG A 569 -1.65 38.15 14.97
C ARG A 569 -0.95 37.47 16.15
N ARG A 570 -1.37 36.25 16.50
CA ARG A 570 -0.66 35.44 17.51
C ARG A 570 0.78 35.21 17.09
N TYR A 571 1.03 34.79 15.85
CA TYR A 571 2.39 34.54 15.38
C TYR A 571 3.29 35.78 15.50
N ILE A 572 2.83 36.95 15.04
CA ILE A 572 3.57 38.22 15.17
C ILE A 572 3.90 38.49 16.64
N HIS A 573 2.93 38.31 17.54
CA HIS A 573 3.11 38.53 18.97
C HIS A 573 4.12 37.56 19.61
N VAL A 574 3.97 36.26 19.34
CA VAL A 574 4.77 35.19 19.91
C VAL A 574 6.21 35.23 19.41
N ALA A 575 6.39 35.48 18.11
CA ALA A 575 7.70 35.60 17.47
C ALA A 575 8.36 36.96 17.70
N GLU A 576 7.68 37.90 18.36
CA GLU A 576 8.14 39.28 18.61
C GLU A 576 8.54 40.01 17.31
N GLN A 577 7.80 39.76 16.23
CA GLN A 577 8.07 40.29 14.88
C GLN A 577 7.27 41.57 14.59
N PHE A 578 7.27 42.52 15.51
CA PHE A 578 6.57 43.80 15.35
C PHE A 578 7.30 44.72 14.37
N LEU A 579 6.55 45.48 13.57
CA LEU A 579 7.12 46.58 12.80
C LEU A 579 7.43 47.79 13.69
N ALA A 580 8.30 48.68 13.22
CA ALA A 580 8.77 49.83 14.00
C ALA A 580 7.65 50.80 14.44
N ASP A 581 6.51 50.77 13.74
CA ASP A 581 5.32 51.59 13.98
C ASP A 581 4.16 50.81 14.65
N GLU A 582 4.37 49.55 15.05
CA GLU A 582 3.35 48.71 15.68
C GLU A 582 3.58 48.56 17.18
N ASP A 583 2.51 48.63 17.96
CA ASP A 583 2.55 48.37 19.40
C ASP A 583 2.19 46.90 19.70
N LYS A 584 2.95 46.26 20.60
CA LYS A 584 2.69 44.89 21.06
C LYS A 584 1.24 44.68 21.52
N THR A 585 0.65 45.68 22.17
CA THR A 585 -0.73 45.65 22.70
C THR A 585 -1.79 45.45 21.61
N GLU A 586 -1.50 45.79 20.35
CA GLU A 586 -2.40 45.56 19.20
C GLU A 586 -2.66 44.07 18.96
N PHE A 587 -1.72 43.19 19.37
CA PHE A 587 -1.77 41.76 19.09
C PHE A 587 -2.12 40.92 20.32
N GLU A 588 -2.04 41.48 21.53
CA GLU A 588 -2.21 40.75 22.81
C GLU A 588 -3.56 40.05 22.92
N THR A 589 -4.65 40.71 22.53
CA THR A 589 -6.01 40.15 22.65
C THR A 589 -6.19 38.92 21.75
N SER A 590 -5.76 39.00 20.48
CA SER A 590 -5.81 37.85 19.57
C SER A 590 -4.86 36.75 20.03
N ALA A 591 -3.64 37.09 20.47
CA ALA A 591 -2.69 36.11 20.98
C ALA A 591 -3.25 35.34 22.19
N ALA A 592 -3.82 36.05 23.17
CA ALA A 592 -4.46 35.43 24.34
C ALA A 592 -5.65 34.54 23.96
N THR A 593 -6.49 35.00 23.03
CA THR A 593 -7.65 34.24 22.54
C THR A 593 -7.23 32.94 21.86
N VAL A 594 -6.21 33.01 21.00
CA VAL A 594 -5.71 31.84 20.27
C VAL A 594 -4.91 30.90 21.18
N ASN A 595 -4.13 31.42 22.15
CA ASN A 595 -3.45 30.58 23.16
C ASN A 595 -4.44 29.81 24.03
N ALA A 596 -5.58 30.41 24.36
CA ALA A 596 -6.66 29.76 25.08
C ALA A 596 -7.44 28.73 24.23
N SER A 597 -7.16 28.62 22.92
CA SER A 597 -7.82 27.63 22.06
C SER A 597 -7.42 26.20 22.43
N PRO A 598 -8.32 25.22 22.28
CA PRO A 598 -8.00 23.82 22.57
C PRO A 598 -6.82 23.27 21.78
N LEU A 599 -6.59 23.77 20.55
CA LEU A 599 -5.46 23.37 19.72
C LEU A 599 -4.14 23.84 20.32
N ILE A 600 -3.98 25.14 20.54
CA ILE A 600 -2.72 25.68 21.08
C ILE A 600 -2.44 25.12 22.47
N SER A 601 -3.45 25.07 23.36
CA SER A 601 -3.27 24.48 24.69
C SER A 601 -2.85 23.00 24.68
N LYS A 602 -3.20 22.24 23.62
CA LYS A 602 -2.74 20.85 23.45
C LYS A 602 -1.33 20.78 22.87
N LEU A 603 -1.03 21.65 21.90
CA LEU A 603 0.32 21.74 21.34
C LEU A 603 1.32 22.18 22.41
N GLU A 604 1.03 23.23 23.18
CA GLU A 604 1.88 23.66 24.31
C GLU A 604 2.22 22.49 25.23
N LYS A 605 1.22 21.71 25.65
CA LYS A 605 1.45 20.52 26.47
C LYS A 605 2.34 19.48 25.79
N ALA A 606 2.16 19.26 24.48
CA ALA A 606 2.84 18.19 23.76
C ALA A 606 4.26 18.54 23.30
N ILE A 607 4.55 19.82 23.04
CA ILE A 607 5.74 20.25 22.29
C ILE A 607 6.47 21.49 22.81
N ASP A 608 5.96 22.20 23.82
CA ASP A 608 6.67 23.33 24.44
C ASP A 608 7.88 22.81 25.25
N ALA A 609 8.98 22.55 24.55
CA ALA A 609 10.17 21.92 25.10
C ALA A 609 11.03 22.91 25.92
N ASN A 610 10.90 24.21 25.70
CA ASN A 610 11.68 25.26 26.37
C ASN A 610 10.90 25.96 27.50
N HIS A 611 9.61 25.65 27.68
CA HIS A 611 8.68 26.22 28.66
C HIS A 611 8.54 27.74 28.57
N ASP A 612 8.71 28.30 27.38
CA ASP A 612 8.51 29.73 27.17
C ASP A 612 7.03 30.09 26.90
N GLY A 613 6.15 29.09 26.84
CA GLY A 613 4.72 29.26 26.57
C GLY A 613 4.43 29.65 25.12
N LYS A 614 5.40 29.45 24.23
CA LYS A 614 5.29 29.73 22.80
C LYS A 614 5.21 28.39 22.07
N VAL A 615 4.35 28.37 21.04
CA VAL A 615 4.29 27.25 20.09
C VAL A 615 4.58 27.82 18.72
N THR A 616 5.73 27.42 18.19
CA THR A 616 6.32 27.85 16.93
C THR A 616 6.49 26.67 15.98
N ALA A 617 6.67 26.97 14.69
CA ALA A 617 6.98 25.95 13.69
C ALA A 617 8.33 25.26 13.97
N GLN A 618 9.27 25.95 14.62
CA GLN A 618 10.57 25.40 14.95
C GLN A 618 10.48 24.36 16.08
N GLU A 619 9.59 24.57 17.05
CA GLU A 619 9.25 23.57 18.07
C GLU A 619 8.49 22.40 17.47
N LEU A 620 7.57 22.62 16.52
CA LEU A 620 6.92 21.53 15.79
C LEU A 620 7.92 20.69 14.99
N LYS A 621 8.90 21.33 14.36
CA LYS A 621 10.00 20.63 13.67
C LYS A 621 10.81 19.80 14.65
N HIS A 622 11.22 20.38 15.78
CA HIS A 622 12.00 19.66 16.80
C HIS A 622 11.20 18.52 17.45
N ALA A 623 9.91 18.73 17.69
CA ALA A 623 9.02 17.71 18.23
C ALA A 623 8.92 16.47 17.32
N GLN A 624 8.97 16.64 15.99
CA GLN A 624 9.01 15.51 15.06
C GLN A 624 10.30 14.67 15.15
N GLU A 625 11.38 15.22 15.71
CA GLU A 625 12.64 14.50 15.94
C GLU A 625 12.60 13.62 17.21
N THR A 626 11.64 13.89 18.10
CA THR A 626 11.47 13.22 19.39
C THR A 626 10.29 12.26 19.34
N GLN A 627 10.47 11.00 19.75
CA GLN A 627 9.50 9.93 19.46
C GLN A 627 8.11 10.22 20.00
N TRP A 628 8.03 10.46 21.31
CA TRP A 628 6.77 10.63 22.02
C TRP A 628 6.05 11.92 21.59
N SER A 629 6.78 13.01 21.32
CA SER A 629 6.20 14.26 20.84
C SER A 629 5.67 14.11 19.41
N ALA A 630 6.41 13.43 18.54
CA ALA A 630 5.99 13.15 17.17
C ALA A 630 4.74 12.24 17.13
N GLU A 631 4.68 11.23 18.01
CA GLU A 631 3.50 10.37 18.17
C GLU A 631 2.28 11.18 18.64
N ALA A 632 2.44 12.04 19.66
CA ALA A 632 1.38 12.92 20.14
C ALA A 632 0.85 13.86 19.05
N LEU A 633 1.74 14.52 18.28
CA LEU A 633 1.37 15.37 17.15
C LEU A 633 0.61 14.59 16.06
N SER A 634 1.08 13.38 15.74
CA SER A 634 0.48 12.57 14.67
C SER A 634 -0.90 12.00 15.02
N HIS A 635 -1.29 12.04 16.29
CA HIS A 635 -2.59 11.58 16.79
C HIS A 635 -3.60 12.71 17.01
N LEU A 636 -3.22 13.97 16.78
CA LEU A 636 -4.17 15.07 16.75
C LEU A 636 -5.00 14.99 15.45
N VAL A 637 -6.32 15.12 15.61
CA VAL A 637 -7.26 15.28 14.50
C VAL A 637 -7.98 16.60 14.71
N VAL A 638 -7.75 17.54 13.81
CA VAL A 638 -8.16 18.93 14.02
C VAL A 638 -9.24 19.31 13.02
N ARG A 639 -10.37 19.83 13.50
CA ARG A 639 -11.37 20.45 12.64
C ARG A 639 -10.98 21.88 12.39
N CYS A 640 -10.74 22.24 11.14
CA CYS A 640 -10.35 23.59 10.77
C CYS A 640 -10.76 23.87 9.32
N GLU A 641 -10.88 25.14 8.99
CA GLU A 641 -11.19 25.54 7.62
C GLU A 641 -10.02 25.20 6.67
N SER A 642 -10.32 24.52 5.56
CA SER A 642 -9.34 24.10 4.56
C SER A 642 -8.81 25.30 3.77
N GLU A 643 -7.54 25.25 3.39
CA GLU A 643 -6.89 26.28 2.57
C GLU A 643 -7.43 26.27 1.12
N TRP A 644 -7.99 25.13 0.70
CA TRP A 644 -8.40 24.86 -0.67
C TRP A 644 -9.84 25.28 -1.01
N GLY A 645 -10.53 25.93 -0.07
CA GLY A 645 -11.91 26.42 -0.21
C GLY A 645 -12.24 27.53 0.80
N GLY A 646 -13.52 27.92 0.87
CA GLY A 646 -14.01 28.97 1.77
C GLY A 646 -13.89 30.40 1.22
N GLY A 647 -13.56 30.53 -0.06
CA GLY A 647 -13.36 31.81 -0.73
C GLY A 647 -12.12 32.58 -0.27
N LEU A 648 -12.00 33.82 -0.76
CA LEU A 648 -10.82 34.67 -0.53
C LEU A 648 -10.91 35.59 0.68
N GLY A 649 -12.12 35.81 1.23
CA GLY A 649 -12.35 36.82 2.27
C GLY A 649 -11.49 36.63 3.53
N LYS A 650 -11.24 35.37 3.94
CA LYS A 650 -10.38 35.06 5.09
C LYS A 650 -8.91 35.44 4.86
N TRP A 651 -8.45 35.40 3.62
CA TRP A 651 -7.10 35.79 3.22
C TRP A 651 -7.02 37.31 3.01
N GLU A 652 -8.06 37.92 2.44
CA GLU A 652 -8.16 39.38 2.30
C GLU A 652 -8.14 40.09 3.66
N ALA A 653 -8.72 39.48 4.70
CA ALA A 653 -8.70 39.98 6.08
C ALA A 653 -7.27 40.14 6.65
N LEU A 654 -6.25 39.48 6.07
CA LEU A 654 -4.85 39.62 6.46
C LEU A 654 -4.20 40.90 5.90
N SER A 655 -4.78 41.51 4.86
CA SER A 655 -4.19 42.64 4.13
C SER A 655 -3.74 43.81 5.02
N PRO A 656 -4.50 44.24 6.05
CA PRO A 656 -4.08 45.33 6.93
C PRO A 656 -2.77 45.05 7.70
N LEU A 657 -2.45 43.78 7.94
CA LEU A 657 -1.25 43.35 8.67
C LEU A 657 0.01 43.33 7.79
N MET A 658 -0.13 43.39 6.47
CA MET A 658 1.00 43.20 5.53
C MET A 658 1.80 44.48 5.29
N LYS A 659 1.22 45.66 5.57
CA LYS A 659 1.86 46.99 5.47
C LYS A 659 2.70 47.15 4.18
N LYS A 660 4.03 47.26 4.31
CA LYS A 660 4.98 47.43 3.19
C LYS A 660 5.00 46.25 2.22
N LEU A 661 4.56 45.07 2.66
CA LEU A 661 4.46 43.84 1.86
C LEU A 661 3.06 43.61 1.29
N LEU A 662 2.13 44.57 1.41
CA LEU A 662 0.77 44.43 0.88
C LEU A 662 0.73 44.07 -0.60
N TRP A 663 1.65 44.62 -1.40
CA TRP A 663 1.74 44.30 -2.82
C TRP A 663 2.11 42.83 -3.07
N LEU A 664 3.01 42.28 -2.27
CA LEU A 664 3.42 40.89 -2.32
C LEU A 664 2.28 39.98 -1.87
N TRP A 665 1.57 40.38 -0.81
CA TRP A 665 0.40 39.67 -0.31
C TRP A 665 -0.76 39.64 -1.31
N LYS A 666 -0.99 40.73 -2.06
CA LYS A 666 -2.00 40.74 -3.13
C LYS A 666 -1.70 39.73 -4.24
N ALA A 667 -0.43 39.59 -4.63
CA ALA A 667 -0.01 38.55 -5.56
C ALA A 667 -0.24 37.15 -4.97
N GLU A 668 -0.04 37.00 -3.66
CA GLU A 668 -0.31 35.73 -2.97
C GLU A 668 -1.81 35.39 -2.90
N ILE A 669 -2.69 36.36 -2.65
CA ILE A 669 -4.15 36.16 -2.69
C ILE A 669 -4.59 35.69 -4.08
N GLU A 670 -4.06 36.29 -5.16
CA GLU A 670 -4.33 35.86 -6.54
C GLU A 670 -3.92 34.40 -6.76
N ARG A 671 -2.72 34.04 -6.29
CA ARG A 671 -2.19 32.68 -6.37
C ARG A 671 -3.05 31.69 -5.56
N ILE A 672 -3.43 32.03 -4.33
CA ILE A 672 -4.33 31.23 -3.49
C ILE A 672 -5.67 31.00 -4.19
N GLY A 673 -6.24 32.02 -4.83
CA GLY A 673 -7.48 31.89 -5.60
C GLY A 673 -7.39 30.87 -6.73
N LYS A 674 -6.24 30.78 -7.41
CA LYS A 674 -5.99 29.77 -8.45
C LYS A 674 -5.78 28.37 -7.85
N LEU A 675 -5.36 28.24 -6.60
CA LEU A 675 -5.19 26.97 -5.92
C LEU A 675 -6.52 26.38 -5.43
N GLN A 676 -7.50 27.20 -5.06
CA GLN A 676 -8.81 26.74 -4.57
C GLN A 676 -9.56 25.88 -5.60
N TRP A 677 -10.17 24.79 -5.10
CA TRP A 677 -10.89 23.80 -5.90
C TRP A 677 -12.10 23.20 -5.19
N TRP A 678 -12.24 23.42 -3.88
CA TRP A 678 -13.22 22.74 -3.02
C TRP A 678 -14.66 22.87 -3.53
N GLU A 679 -15.09 24.10 -3.84
CA GLU A 679 -16.45 24.42 -4.28
C GLU A 679 -16.82 23.70 -5.59
N GLN A 680 -15.85 23.52 -6.49
CA GLN A 680 -16.06 22.83 -7.77
C GLN A 680 -16.34 21.34 -7.56
N VAL A 681 -15.78 20.72 -6.52
CA VAL A 681 -16.07 19.33 -6.14
C VAL A 681 -17.41 19.22 -5.42
N VAL A 682 -17.74 20.18 -4.54
CA VAL A 682 -19.04 20.26 -3.86
C VAL A 682 -20.18 20.39 -4.87
N GLU A 683 -20.04 21.25 -5.88
CA GLU A 683 -21.05 21.46 -6.92
C GLU A 683 -21.40 20.16 -7.68
N LYS A 684 -20.41 19.28 -7.86
CA LYS A 684 -20.58 17.98 -8.54
C LYS A 684 -21.11 16.87 -7.63
N LYS A 685 -21.36 17.15 -6.35
CA LYS A 685 -21.98 16.23 -5.37
C LYS A 685 -21.24 14.89 -5.26
N VAL A 686 -19.92 14.94 -5.16
CA VAL A 686 -19.11 13.73 -4.93
C VAL A 686 -19.57 13.03 -3.65
N ASP A 687 -19.92 11.75 -3.75
CA ASP A 687 -20.46 10.97 -2.63
C ASP A 687 -19.49 10.93 -1.44
N GLY A 688 -19.99 11.34 -0.27
CA GLY A 688 -19.27 11.46 0.99
C GLY A 688 -18.39 12.71 1.16
N PHE A 689 -18.26 13.56 0.13
CA PHE A 689 -17.42 14.76 0.22
C PHE A 689 -18.04 15.83 1.15
N PRO A 690 -17.28 16.52 2.01
CA PRO A 690 -17.85 17.51 2.91
C PRO A 690 -18.34 18.76 2.16
N ASN A 691 -19.60 19.13 2.37
CA ASN A 691 -20.21 20.31 1.73
C ASN A 691 -19.59 21.64 2.20
N GLU A 692 -19.15 21.69 3.45
CA GLU A 692 -18.48 22.86 4.01
C GLU A 692 -16.97 22.66 4.00
N PRO A 693 -16.17 23.71 3.78
CA PRO A 693 -14.71 23.64 3.77
C PRO A 693 -14.14 23.57 5.19
N THR A 694 -14.84 23.00 6.17
CA THR A 694 -14.40 22.84 7.57
C THR A 694 -14.31 21.36 7.99
N PRO A 695 -13.54 20.52 7.27
CA PRO A 695 -13.45 19.10 7.56
C PRO A 695 -12.59 18.82 8.81
N TRP A 696 -12.58 17.56 9.24
CA TRP A 696 -11.61 17.04 10.20
C TRP A 696 -10.35 16.59 9.47
N HIS A 697 -9.19 17.13 9.85
CA HIS A 697 -7.90 16.82 9.24
C HIS A 697 -7.11 15.87 10.10
N PHE A 698 -6.56 14.82 9.49
CA PHE A 698 -5.66 13.87 10.12
C PHE A 698 -4.21 14.17 9.74
N HIS A 699 -3.29 13.90 10.66
CA HIS A 699 -1.91 13.68 10.23
C HIS A 699 -1.83 12.42 9.36
N PRO A 700 -1.37 12.49 8.09
CA PRO A 700 -1.44 11.36 7.16
C PRO A 700 -0.69 10.11 7.67
N ILE A 701 0.54 10.29 8.17
CA ILE A 701 1.36 9.19 8.69
C ILE A 701 0.79 8.59 9.99
N GLY A 702 0.15 9.38 10.85
CA GLY A 702 -0.45 8.89 12.09
C GLY A 702 -1.65 7.99 11.80
N LEU A 703 -2.55 8.45 10.92
CA LEU A 703 -3.70 7.65 10.48
C LEU A 703 -3.24 6.33 9.84
N ILE A 704 -2.31 6.40 8.89
CA ILE A 704 -1.75 5.20 8.26
C ILE A 704 -1.11 4.31 9.31
N GLY A 705 -0.27 4.86 10.20
CA GLY A 705 0.41 4.15 11.28
C GLY A 705 -0.52 3.33 12.18
N ASN A 706 -1.73 3.83 12.43
CA ASN A 706 -2.75 3.13 13.21
C ASN A 706 -3.27 1.87 12.50
N PHE A 707 -3.45 1.91 11.18
CA PHE A 707 -4.08 0.82 10.41
C PHE A 707 -3.11 -0.04 9.60
N ILE A 708 -1.92 0.46 9.24
CA ILE A 708 -0.93 -0.18 8.34
C ILE A 708 -0.24 -1.41 8.94
N ASN A 709 -0.61 -1.82 10.15
CA ASN A 709 -0.17 -3.09 10.75
C ASN A 709 -1.22 -3.69 11.71
N SER A 710 -2.44 -3.13 11.74
CA SER A 710 -3.58 -3.75 12.42
C SER A 710 -4.25 -4.83 11.56
N ALA A 711 -3.89 -4.87 10.28
CA ALA A 711 -3.92 -6.07 9.46
C ALA A 711 -2.46 -6.57 9.29
N ILE A 712 -2.00 -7.38 10.25
CA ILE A 712 -1.04 -8.48 10.01
C ILE A 712 0.41 -8.02 9.81
N SER A 713 1.24 -8.31 10.82
CA SER A 713 2.71 -8.29 10.83
C SER A 713 3.35 -8.32 9.43
N ASP A 714 4.22 -7.36 9.09
CA ASP A 714 5.02 -7.29 7.84
C ASP A 714 5.88 -8.53 7.53
N LYS A 715 5.88 -9.55 8.40
CA LYS A 715 6.51 -10.86 8.17
C LYS A 715 5.51 -11.99 8.02
N ALA A 716 4.22 -11.74 8.22
CA ALA A 716 3.16 -12.71 8.16
C ALA A 716 2.44 -12.64 6.81
N LEU A 717 2.16 -13.81 6.23
CA LEU A 717 1.38 -13.90 5.02
C LEU A 717 -0.13 -13.88 5.37
N THR A 718 -0.75 -12.74 5.09
CA THR A 718 -2.21 -12.55 5.19
C THR A 718 -2.98 -13.34 4.14
N LEU A 719 -3.95 -14.15 4.56
CA LEU A 719 -4.88 -14.85 3.65
C LEU A 719 -6.31 -14.34 3.88
N THR A 720 -6.96 -13.94 2.80
CA THR A 720 -8.38 -13.58 2.78
C THR A 720 -9.26 -14.83 2.66
N ALA A 721 -10.56 -14.71 2.93
CA ALA A 721 -11.53 -15.78 2.64
C ALA A 721 -11.49 -16.26 1.18
N LYS A 722 -11.19 -15.36 0.22
CA LYS A 722 -10.98 -15.73 -1.18
C LYS A 722 -9.72 -16.58 -1.36
N ASP A 723 -8.60 -16.19 -0.74
CA ASP A 723 -7.36 -16.96 -0.80
C ASP A 723 -7.57 -18.38 -0.26
N VAL A 724 -8.29 -18.53 0.86
CA VAL A 724 -8.65 -19.84 1.43
C VAL A 724 -9.53 -20.64 0.48
N LEU A 725 -10.53 -20.01 -0.14
CA LEU A 725 -11.39 -20.68 -1.12
C LEU A 725 -10.61 -21.15 -2.35
N ASP A 726 -9.70 -20.34 -2.88
CA ASP A 726 -8.88 -20.69 -4.03
C ASP A 726 -7.90 -21.83 -3.70
N LEU A 727 -7.36 -21.88 -2.47
CA LEU A 727 -6.59 -23.02 -1.98
C LEU A 727 -7.44 -24.30 -1.96
N LYS A 728 -8.67 -24.24 -1.45
CA LYS A 728 -9.60 -25.39 -1.43
C LYS A 728 -9.88 -25.90 -2.85
N LYS A 729 -10.21 -25.00 -3.78
CA LYS A 729 -10.47 -25.34 -5.18
C LYS A 729 -9.25 -25.95 -5.86
N THR A 730 -8.07 -25.37 -5.66
CA THR A 730 -6.82 -25.88 -6.23
C THR A 730 -6.50 -27.27 -5.67
N LEU A 731 -6.59 -27.43 -4.34
CA LEU A 731 -6.29 -28.69 -3.67
C LEU A 731 -7.25 -29.81 -4.09
N GLN A 732 -8.53 -29.49 -4.33
CA GLN A 732 -9.51 -30.46 -4.83
C GLN A 732 -9.09 -31.12 -6.15
N THR A 733 -8.34 -30.40 -7.00
CA THR A 733 -7.87 -30.90 -8.29
C THR A 733 -6.48 -31.54 -8.23
N GLU A 734 -5.60 -31.04 -7.36
CA GLU A 734 -4.18 -31.40 -7.37
C GLU A 734 -3.81 -32.47 -6.34
N TRP A 735 -4.65 -32.69 -5.33
CA TRP A 735 -4.37 -33.68 -4.28
C TRP A 735 -5.05 -35.02 -4.56
N VAL A 736 -4.22 -36.04 -4.69
CA VAL A 736 -4.67 -37.43 -4.71
C VAL A 736 -4.95 -37.88 -3.27
N GLN A 737 -6.22 -37.82 -2.84
CA GLN A 737 -6.60 -37.93 -1.42
C GLN A 737 -6.14 -39.21 -0.68
N PHE A 738 -5.92 -40.31 -1.40
CA PHE A 738 -5.39 -41.56 -0.81
C PHE A 738 -3.86 -41.54 -0.59
N ALA A 739 -3.15 -40.57 -1.16
CA ALA A 739 -1.70 -40.40 -1.02
C ALA A 739 -1.30 -39.87 0.38
N GLY A 740 -2.26 -39.40 1.17
CA GLY A 740 -2.08 -38.94 2.54
C GLY A 740 -2.00 -37.43 2.68
N ASP A 741 -2.32 -36.96 3.89
CA ASP A 741 -2.56 -35.55 4.20
C ASP A 741 -1.29 -34.68 4.10
N MET A 742 -0.10 -35.26 4.31
CA MET A 742 1.16 -34.52 4.14
C MET A 742 1.40 -34.06 2.71
N GLN A 743 0.88 -34.80 1.70
CA GLN A 743 0.95 -34.34 0.32
C GLN A 743 0.11 -33.09 0.12
N ALA A 744 -1.08 -33.03 0.71
CA ALA A 744 -1.94 -31.85 0.65
C ALA A 744 -1.29 -30.63 1.33
N LYS A 745 -0.78 -30.82 2.55
CA LYS A 745 -0.04 -29.78 3.29
C LYS A 745 1.13 -29.22 2.48
N GLY A 746 1.89 -30.11 1.83
CA GLY A 746 3.00 -29.70 0.97
C GLY A 746 2.58 -28.91 -0.26
N ILE A 747 1.43 -29.21 -0.88
CA ILE A 747 0.88 -28.41 -1.99
C ILE A 747 0.48 -27.01 -1.49
N ILE A 748 -0.28 -26.93 -0.38
CA ILE A 748 -0.71 -25.67 0.24
C ILE A 748 0.51 -24.79 0.52
N ASP A 749 1.50 -25.32 1.23
CA ASP A 749 2.67 -24.54 1.62
C ASP A 749 3.54 -24.13 0.42
N THR A 750 3.62 -24.93 -0.63
CA THR A 750 4.35 -24.54 -1.84
C THR A 750 3.66 -23.36 -2.54
N ILE A 751 2.31 -23.34 -2.58
CA ILE A 751 1.54 -22.20 -3.09
C ILE A 751 1.80 -20.97 -2.21
N LEU A 752 1.68 -21.11 -0.89
CA LEU A 752 1.92 -20.00 0.04
C LEU A 752 3.36 -19.47 -0.07
N ASN A 753 4.37 -20.34 -0.24
CA ASN A 753 5.77 -19.92 -0.38
C ASN A 753 5.97 -19.10 -1.66
N ARG A 754 5.25 -19.42 -2.74
CA ARG A 754 5.25 -18.62 -3.98
C ARG A 754 4.58 -17.27 -3.80
N VAL A 755 3.46 -17.21 -3.07
CA VAL A 755 2.81 -15.93 -2.73
C VAL A 755 3.74 -15.09 -1.86
N ALA A 756 4.35 -15.70 -0.84
CA ALA A 756 5.32 -15.06 0.03
C ALA A 756 6.58 -14.63 -0.72
N SER A 757 7.05 -15.39 -1.71
CA SER A 757 8.11 -14.97 -2.62
C SER A 757 7.75 -13.69 -3.37
N GLY A 758 6.51 -13.58 -3.84
CA GLY A 758 5.99 -12.38 -4.50
C GLY A 758 5.71 -11.19 -3.56
N ARG A 759 5.38 -11.43 -2.28
CA ARG A 759 5.04 -10.38 -1.29
C ARG A 759 6.17 -9.96 -0.36
N LEU A 760 7.08 -10.88 -0.04
CA LEU A 760 8.07 -10.78 1.04
C LEU A 760 9.50 -11.12 0.57
N GLY A 761 9.66 -11.66 -0.65
CA GLY A 761 10.96 -12.05 -1.20
C GLY A 761 11.72 -10.91 -1.91
N PRO A 762 13.03 -11.08 -2.16
CA PRO A 762 13.84 -10.10 -2.92
C PRO A 762 13.44 -10.08 -4.40
N GLY A 763 13.20 -8.88 -4.97
CA GLY A 763 12.92 -8.72 -6.40
C GLY A 763 11.51 -9.19 -6.82
N GLN A 764 10.48 -8.58 -6.22
CA GLN A 764 9.07 -8.90 -6.44
C GLN A 764 8.72 -8.88 -7.93
N ASP A 765 8.16 -10.00 -8.45
CA ASP A 765 7.42 -10.18 -9.72
C ASP A 765 7.48 -11.64 -10.29
N HIS A 766 8.09 -12.63 -9.62
CA HIS A 766 8.27 -13.97 -10.23
C HIS A 766 7.00 -14.86 -10.24
N PHE A 767 6.30 -15.00 -9.11
CA PHE A 767 5.14 -15.90 -8.98
C PHE A 767 3.78 -15.18 -8.85
N GLY A 768 3.78 -13.89 -8.50
CA GLY A 768 2.59 -13.10 -8.18
C GLY A 768 2.34 -12.97 -6.67
N SER A 769 1.59 -11.94 -6.27
CA SER A 769 1.39 -11.53 -4.87
C SER A 769 0.02 -11.94 -4.29
N THR A 770 -0.72 -12.87 -4.89
CA THR A 770 -1.98 -13.41 -4.33
C THR A 770 -2.08 -14.91 -4.62
N VAL A 771 -2.91 -15.65 -3.85
CA VAL A 771 -3.12 -17.09 -4.14
C VAL A 771 -3.64 -17.25 -5.56
N SER A 772 -4.65 -16.46 -5.96
CA SER A 772 -5.22 -16.49 -7.31
C SER A 772 -4.17 -16.24 -8.38
N ALA A 773 -3.27 -15.26 -8.18
CA ALA A 773 -2.20 -14.97 -9.14
C ALA A 773 -1.25 -16.17 -9.32
N VAL A 774 -0.86 -16.82 -8.22
CA VAL A 774 0.00 -18.00 -8.25
C VAL A 774 -0.70 -19.20 -8.90
N VAL A 775 -1.94 -19.50 -8.51
CA VAL A 775 -2.65 -20.68 -9.02
C VAL A 775 -3.20 -20.51 -10.43
N ASN A 776 -3.29 -19.27 -10.93
CA ASN A 776 -3.69 -18.99 -12.33
C ASN A 776 -2.48 -18.80 -13.28
N GLN A 777 -1.24 -18.89 -12.78
CA GLN A 777 -0.06 -18.82 -13.65
C GLN A 777 -0.07 -19.94 -14.70
N TYR A 778 0.17 -19.56 -15.96
CA TYR A 778 0.03 -20.43 -17.12
C TYR A 778 0.70 -21.81 -16.96
N ASN A 779 -0.10 -22.87 -17.05
CA ASN A 779 0.32 -24.28 -16.97
C ASN A 779 1.01 -24.70 -15.66
N GLN A 780 0.81 -23.97 -14.55
CA GLN A 780 1.33 -24.39 -13.24
C GLN A 780 0.54 -25.56 -12.63
N PHE A 781 -0.77 -25.60 -12.85
CA PHE A 781 -1.66 -26.59 -12.24
C PHE A 781 -2.49 -27.25 -13.35
N SER A 782 -2.26 -28.55 -13.54
CA SER A 782 -2.69 -29.35 -14.69
C SER A 782 -4.18 -29.22 -14.98
N ASP A 783 -4.96 -29.22 -13.91
CA ASP A 783 -6.42 -29.28 -13.95
C ASP A 783 -7.08 -27.96 -13.50
N VAL A 784 -6.30 -26.92 -13.18
CA VAL A 784 -6.82 -25.55 -12.98
C VAL A 784 -6.65 -24.71 -14.25
N ASN A 785 -5.42 -24.67 -14.78
CA ASN A 785 -5.03 -23.78 -15.87
C ASN A 785 -4.16 -24.46 -16.95
N GLY A 786 -3.99 -25.78 -16.86
CA GLY A 786 -3.20 -26.57 -17.78
C GLY A 786 -3.96 -27.05 -19.03
N PRO A 787 -3.29 -27.82 -19.90
CA PRO A 787 -3.91 -28.38 -21.10
C PRO A 787 -5.08 -29.35 -20.84
N ILE A 788 -5.14 -29.98 -19.67
CA ILE A 788 -6.25 -30.86 -19.29
C ILE A 788 -7.47 -30.00 -18.96
N ALA A 789 -7.31 -29.02 -18.08
CA ALA A 789 -8.35 -28.05 -17.70
C ALA A 789 -9.05 -27.42 -18.93
N ARG A 790 -8.27 -26.97 -19.93
CA ARG A 790 -8.81 -26.34 -21.13
C ARG A 790 -9.51 -27.30 -22.08
N ARG A 791 -8.99 -28.53 -22.23
CA ARG A 791 -9.51 -29.52 -23.19
C ARG A 791 -10.72 -30.29 -22.65
N GLN A 792 -10.72 -30.63 -21.36
CA GLN A 792 -11.72 -31.50 -20.77
C GLN A 792 -12.78 -30.74 -19.97
N HIS A 793 -12.40 -29.64 -19.32
CA HIS A 793 -13.27 -28.88 -18.41
C HIS A 793 -13.58 -27.47 -18.91
N HIS A 794 -13.06 -27.08 -20.08
CA HIS A 794 -13.20 -25.73 -20.67
C HIS A 794 -12.85 -24.60 -19.70
N ARG A 795 -11.91 -24.85 -18.77
CA ARG A 795 -11.47 -23.88 -17.75
C ARG A 795 -10.01 -23.49 -17.90
N SER A 796 -9.68 -22.31 -17.41
CA SER A 796 -8.36 -21.68 -17.48
C SER A 796 -7.97 -20.93 -16.20
N THR A 797 -8.89 -20.77 -15.25
CA THR A 797 -8.63 -20.15 -13.95
C THR A 797 -9.32 -20.90 -12.80
N VAL A 798 -8.81 -20.74 -11.57
CA VAL A 798 -9.35 -21.35 -10.36
C VAL A 798 -10.77 -20.88 -10.04
N GLU A 799 -11.13 -19.66 -10.42
CA GLU A 799 -12.47 -19.10 -10.20
C GLU A 799 -13.55 -19.93 -10.91
N GLN A 800 -13.21 -20.55 -12.04
CA GLN A 800 -14.13 -21.36 -12.85
C GLN A 800 -14.42 -22.74 -12.26
N ILE A 801 -13.72 -23.15 -11.19
CA ILE A 801 -14.03 -24.38 -10.44
C ILE A 801 -15.24 -24.10 -9.53
N PRO A 802 -16.36 -24.83 -9.67
CA PRO A 802 -17.53 -24.65 -8.82
C PRO A 802 -17.21 -24.96 -7.35
N VAL A 803 -17.74 -24.15 -6.43
CA VAL A 803 -17.59 -24.39 -4.98
C VAL A 803 -18.19 -25.74 -4.57
N SER A 804 -19.25 -26.19 -5.26
CA SER A 804 -19.90 -27.49 -5.04
C SER A 804 -19.01 -28.70 -5.35
N GLU A 805 -17.88 -28.53 -6.07
CA GLU A 805 -16.93 -29.62 -6.33
C GLU A 805 -15.97 -29.85 -5.15
N ILE A 806 -15.92 -28.95 -4.17
CA ILE A 806 -15.06 -29.08 -3.00
C ILE A 806 -15.64 -30.14 -2.07
N SER A 807 -14.93 -31.26 -1.95
CA SER A 807 -15.29 -32.32 -1.01
C SER A 807 -15.10 -31.87 0.45
N GLN A 808 -15.93 -32.41 1.36
CA GLN A 808 -15.83 -32.12 2.79
C GLN A 808 -14.41 -32.37 3.34
N ARG A 809 -13.76 -33.45 2.90
CA ARG A 809 -12.39 -33.78 3.32
C ARG A 809 -11.37 -32.72 2.92
N VAL A 810 -11.49 -32.14 1.73
CA VAL A 810 -10.63 -31.03 1.29
C VAL A 810 -10.92 -29.78 2.11
N ASN A 811 -12.20 -29.48 2.32
CA ASN A 811 -12.63 -28.33 3.12
C ASN A 811 -12.05 -28.39 4.54
N ASP A 812 -12.27 -29.50 5.25
CA ASP A 812 -11.83 -29.72 6.63
C ASP A 812 -10.31 -29.68 6.76
N LEU A 813 -9.59 -30.29 5.80
CA LEU A 813 -8.12 -30.34 5.83
C LEU A 813 -7.50 -28.96 5.59
N VAL A 814 -8.01 -28.17 4.64
CA VAL A 814 -7.48 -26.81 4.41
C VAL A 814 -7.76 -25.93 5.62
N ASP A 815 -8.98 -25.95 6.15
CA ASP A 815 -9.35 -25.09 7.29
C ASP A 815 -8.57 -25.45 8.56
N SER A 816 -8.46 -26.75 8.88
CA SER A 816 -7.68 -27.19 10.05
C SER A 816 -6.20 -26.87 9.88
N TYR A 817 -5.61 -27.14 8.72
CA TYR A 817 -4.18 -26.95 8.53
C TYR A 817 -3.78 -25.46 8.50
N LEU A 818 -4.59 -24.60 7.88
CA LEU A 818 -4.34 -23.16 7.93
C LEU A 818 -4.48 -22.61 9.35
N ARG A 819 -5.41 -23.14 10.17
CA ARG A 819 -5.48 -22.82 11.60
C ARG A 819 -4.22 -23.27 12.34
N ASP A 820 -3.70 -24.46 12.07
CA ASP A 820 -2.44 -24.93 12.67
C ASP A 820 -1.27 -24.00 12.29
N ARG A 821 -1.16 -23.63 11.00
CA ARG A 821 -0.14 -22.69 10.50
C ARG A 821 -0.25 -21.30 11.14
N GLU A 822 -1.46 -20.79 11.35
CA GLU A 822 -1.71 -19.52 12.07
C GLU A 822 -1.30 -19.62 13.55
N ASN A 823 -1.51 -20.78 14.17
CA ASN A 823 -1.09 -21.08 15.56
C ASN A 823 0.41 -21.38 15.71
N GLY A 824 1.21 -21.17 14.66
CA GLY A 824 2.67 -21.28 14.70
C GLY A 824 3.24 -22.61 14.22
N GLU A 825 2.42 -23.51 13.65
CA GLU A 825 2.93 -24.70 12.98
C GLU A 825 3.84 -24.27 11.80
N PRO A 826 5.05 -24.83 11.69
CA PRO A 826 5.95 -24.52 10.58
C PRO A 826 5.43 -25.09 9.26
N SER A 827 5.96 -24.56 8.16
CA SER A 827 5.72 -25.12 6.82
C SER A 827 6.19 -26.56 6.72
N SER A 828 5.31 -27.44 6.24
CA SER A 828 5.58 -28.85 5.98
C SER A 828 6.68 -29.06 4.93
N VAL A 829 6.97 -28.06 4.09
CA VAL A 829 8.01 -28.10 3.06
C VAL A 829 9.11 -27.05 3.29
N GLY A 830 9.17 -26.43 4.46
CA GLY A 830 10.02 -25.26 4.69
C GLY A 830 9.65 -24.12 3.73
N THR A 831 10.64 -23.39 3.21
CA THR A 831 10.39 -22.28 2.26
C THR A 831 10.57 -22.68 0.79
N ASN A 832 10.41 -23.98 0.47
CA ASN A 832 10.59 -24.50 -0.89
C ASN A 832 9.51 -24.05 -1.88
N LEU A 833 9.90 -23.80 -3.14
CA LEU A 833 9.06 -23.16 -4.17
C LEU A 833 8.54 -24.11 -5.25
N ASN A 834 9.01 -25.35 -5.30
CA ASN A 834 8.65 -26.32 -6.33
C ASN A 834 8.15 -27.62 -5.71
N TYR A 835 7.23 -28.27 -6.42
CA TYR A 835 6.91 -29.68 -6.24
C TYR A 835 6.63 -30.33 -7.59
N ALA A 836 6.87 -31.63 -7.72
CA ALA A 836 6.53 -32.40 -8.91
C ALA A 836 6.38 -33.89 -8.60
N ASN A 837 5.65 -34.61 -9.45
CA ASN A 837 5.53 -36.07 -9.36
C ASN A 837 6.33 -36.75 -10.49
N PRO A 838 7.40 -37.51 -10.19
CA PRO A 838 8.22 -38.15 -11.20
C PRO A 838 7.47 -39.22 -12.01
N ASN A 839 6.41 -39.84 -11.46
CA ASN A 839 5.67 -40.89 -12.16
C ASN A 839 4.65 -40.35 -13.17
N TYR A 840 4.35 -39.05 -13.13
CA TYR A 840 3.41 -38.37 -14.03
C TYR A 840 4.10 -37.23 -14.81
N SER A 841 5.42 -37.33 -14.99
CA SER A 841 6.21 -36.36 -15.76
C SER A 841 6.98 -37.04 -16.88
N ASP A 842 7.27 -36.29 -17.93
CA ASP A 842 8.05 -36.77 -19.07
C ASP A 842 9.52 -37.02 -18.68
N ALA A 843 10.18 -37.95 -19.38
CA ALA A 843 11.57 -38.32 -19.13
C ALA A 843 12.54 -37.13 -19.14
N VAL A 844 12.21 -36.08 -19.91
CA VAL A 844 12.97 -34.83 -20.01
C VAL A 844 13.00 -34.06 -18.67
N ASN A 845 11.95 -34.17 -17.86
CA ASN A 845 11.83 -33.44 -16.60
C ASN A 845 12.41 -34.22 -15.42
N LEU A 846 12.65 -35.53 -15.54
CA LEU A 846 13.15 -36.37 -14.44
C LEU A 846 14.47 -35.85 -13.82
N PRO A 847 15.48 -35.40 -14.59
CA PRO A 847 16.68 -34.81 -14.00
C PRO A 847 16.38 -33.58 -13.13
N TRP A 848 15.44 -32.73 -13.58
CA TRP A 848 14.99 -31.55 -12.83
C TRP A 848 14.23 -31.92 -11.55
N ILE A 849 13.33 -32.91 -11.61
CA ILE A 849 12.58 -33.41 -10.44
C ILE A 849 13.52 -34.04 -9.42
N ASN A 850 14.49 -34.83 -9.88
CA ASN A 850 15.46 -35.51 -9.01
C ASN A 850 16.42 -34.55 -8.31
N ALA A 851 16.55 -33.32 -8.81
CA ALA A 851 17.34 -32.27 -8.18
C ALA A 851 16.61 -31.53 -7.04
N LEU A 852 15.31 -31.76 -6.85
CA LEU A 852 14.54 -31.16 -5.75
C LEU A 852 14.96 -31.78 -4.40
N SER A 853 15.46 -30.92 -3.50
CA SER A 853 16.14 -31.29 -2.25
C SER A 853 15.25 -31.28 -1.00
N GLY A 854 13.95 -31.03 -1.15
CA GLY A 854 12.98 -30.96 -0.06
C GLY A 854 12.34 -32.31 0.29
N PRO A 855 11.32 -32.31 1.16
CA PRO A 855 10.65 -33.53 1.59
C PRO A 855 9.85 -34.20 0.46
N ARG A 856 9.57 -35.49 0.64
CA ARG A 856 8.77 -36.28 -0.30
C ARG A 856 7.49 -36.75 0.37
N TYR A 857 6.35 -36.46 -0.23
CA TYR A 857 5.04 -36.76 0.34
C TYR A 857 4.13 -37.46 -0.65
N GLY A 858 3.51 -38.55 -0.21
CA GLY A 858 2.58 -39.34 -1.01
C GLY A 858 2.75 -40.84 -0.85
N LYS A 859 2.06 -41.61 -1.69
CA LYS A 859 2.13 -43.09 -1.70
C LYS A 859 2.07 -43.62 -3.13
N GLY A 860 2.80 -44.70 -3.39
CA GLY A 860 2.82 -45.37 -4.69
C GLY A 860 3.26 -44.42 -5.81
N THR A 861 2.48 -44.38 -6.90
CA THR A 861 2.75 -43.49 -8.04
C THR A 861 2.39 -42.03 -7.74
N ALA A 862 1.57 -41.75 -6.73
CA ALA A 862 1.18 -40.41 -6.30
C ALA A 862 2.18 -39.86 -5.27
N MET A 863 3.46 -39.72 -5.64
CA MET A 863 4.53 -39.21 -4.76
C MET A 863 5.02 -37.85 -5.25
N HIS A 864 4.99 -36.83 -4.39
CA HIS A 864 5.46 -35.48 -4.69
C HIS A 864 6.86 -35.26 -4.12
N TYR A 865 7.75 -34.74 -4.95
CA TYR A 865 9.10 -34.32 -4.58
C TYR A 865 9.06 -32.80 -4.45
N HIS A 866 9.30 -32.28 -3.25
CA HIS A 866 9.35 -30.84 -2.99
C HIS A 866 10.80 -30.35 -3.02
N GLY A 867 11.02 -29.06 -3.28
CA GLY A 867 12.36 -28.46 -3.25
C GLY A 867 12.40 -27.09 -3.91
N THR A 868 13.58 -26.49 -4.00
CA THR A 868 13.82 -25.28 -4.79
C THR A 868 14.97 -25.56 -5.75
N THR A 869 14.83 -25.12 -7.00
CA THR A 869 15.91 -25.25 -7.97
C THR A 869 16.92 -24.12 -7.83
N PRO A 870 18.19 -24.31 -8.27
CA PRO A 870 19.22 -23.28 -8.13
C PRO A 870 18.84 -21.90 -8.69
N GLY A 871 18.09 -21.85 -9.80
CA GLY A 871 17.62 -20.60 -10.39
C GLY A 871 16.51 -19.89 -9.59
N LEU A 872 15.87 -20.61 -8.66
CA LEU A 872 14.80 -20.08 -7.80
C LEU A 872 15.23 -19.81 -6.36
N GLU A 873 16.42 -20.25 -5.95
CA GLU A 873 16.95 -19.99 -4.59
C GLU A 873 16.98 -18.51 -4.20
N PRO A 874 17.32 -17.53 -5.09
CA PRO A 874 17.29 -16.11 -4.73
C PRO A 874 15.89 -15.58 -4.38
N TYR A 875 14.83 -16.26 -4.82
CA TYR A 875 13.44 -15.86 -4.61
C TYR A 875 12.79 -16.56 -3.42
N ARG A 876 13.56 -17.40 -2.71
CA ARG A 876 13.05 -18.16 -1.57
C ARG A 876 12.72 -17.19 -0.42
N PRO A 877 11.49 -17.20 0.11
CA PRO A 877 11.18 -16.33 1.24
C PRO A 877 11.91 -16.81 2.48
N GLU A 878 12.21 -15.87 3.39
CA GLU A 878 12.53 -16.20 4.78
C GLU A 878 11.31 -16.87 5.45
N PRO A 879 11.49 -17.69 6.51
CA PRO A 879 10.37 -18.27 7.24
C PRO A 879 9.36 -17.21 7.71
N TYR A 880 8.06 -17.47 7.46
CA TYR A 880 6.99 -16.52 7.72
C TYR A 880 5.80 -17.20 8.44
N PRO A 881 5.16 -16.54 9.42
CA PRO A 881 3.84 -16.93 9.93
C PRO A 881 2.73 -16.61 8.92
N ILE A 882 1.51 -17.13 9.12
CA ILE A 882 0.33 -16.72 8.34
C ILE A 882 -0.74 -16.13 9.26
N VAL A 883 -1.65 -15.34 8.71
CA VAL A 883 -2.85 -14.87 9.42
C VAL A 883 -4.07 -14.96 8.51
N LEU A 884 -5.18 -15.42 9.05
CA LEU A 884 -6.45 -15.60 8.36
C LEU A 884 -7.39 -14.42 8.64
N ILE A 885 -7.83 -13.71 7.59
CA ILE A 885 -8.83 -12.64 7.72
C ILE A 885 -10.23 -13.24 7.59
N GLY A 886 -10.95 -13.25 8.72
CA GLY A 886 -12.30 -13.78 8.84
C GLY A 886 -12.28 -15.21 9.38
N GLY A 887 -12.71 -15.40 10.63
CA GLY A 887 -12.84 -16.73 11.22
C GLY A 887 -13.83 -17.56 10.41
N SER A 888 -13.43 -18.80 10.11
CA SER A 888 -14.29 -19.85 9.57
C SER A 888 -15.55 -19.98 10.44
N GLU A 889 -16.74 -19.81 9.84
CA GLU A 889 -17.99 -20.38 10.38
C GLU A 889 -17.87 -21.90 10.54
#